data_AF-A0A813GB25-F1
#
_entry.id   AF-A0A813GB25-F1
#
_cell.length_a   1.000
_cell.length_b   1.000
_cell.length_c   1.000
_cell.angle_alpha   90.00
_cell.angle_beta   90.00
_cell.angle_gamma   90.00
#
_symmetry.space_group_name_H-M   'P 1'
#
loop_
_entity.id
_entity.type
_entity.pdbx_description
1 polymer ?
#
loop_
_entity_poly.entity_id
_entity_poly.type
_entity_poly.pdbx_seq_one_letter_code
_entity_poly.pdbx_strand_id
1 'polypeptide(L)'
;MGKDRMGDNMAKNLEKWEKRKEKMDKKAQTERGSVRKGEKDQKKLQKEEEHREQKEGIKVHKNVDRKINMFRSIATTSILGLYLLAMAFILRQEAEPTGELQGSADGTSWLMGFASSLPTALTALVLLAMTAVAFGGEVWRERLVKEEELREAASHIKGQLERKQTEKEREEGAQERRLQLQKEARERLLRRAAEDAAQFLQAQELARGLRRRREERQAAEAKQVRVAEAAADAQGEVDAHGWTARQRRKLQEAVARYPEGWSRAKMKRWEMIAVEVDADGQGARACEEAFLRLEADRAAAAENAKAEAEKRGGTAQAASSGGLDGDLDWLGDADEAWDGTTAGEYDDSDAEEEEEEEEEAPRMAVELEPEHKGTEIRLEGIKAMLGCATVQVELLHLQLACAECRSVAQVYLSGADEDAAAAKTWCEGCSGLLSVRLRPTLLHRGASSPRLCYVDCVRCAVTDVLPSVLMSVCENCNAANVHKQEFVRNRVMDGVCFGCHTKYAFGAESIRIDQVTLCDMGSGGRGGGPRQPKSGGDGDEDPMDEIAEELRWLRKKAKSDPRQLLIQLGRQLPQMGACAHFKKSFKWYRFACCGRAFPCPECHVESGCPAAALGAHASRMICGKCSLEQSYSPARPCEKCNFAMQAKGSSHWESGAGTRNLTAMSTKDAKKFKGGLKQVNSKTKTTSAKAERVGATAKAKREHERKFGGKDQ
;
A
#
# COMPACT_ATOMS: atom_id res chain seq x y z
N MET A 1 47.86 -16.86 -35.21
CA MET A 1 47.18 -15.56 -35.42
C MET A 1 46.07 -15.23 -34.40
N GLY A 2 45.86 -16.01 -33.33
CA GLY A 2 44.77 -15.76 -32.35
C GLY A 2 45.15 -15.02 -31.07
N LYS A 3 46.45 -14.92 -30.73
CA LYS A 3 46.91 -14.29 -29.47
C LYS A 3 47.02 -12.76 -29.56
N ASP A 4 47.26 -12.20 -30.74
CA ASP A 4 47.45 -10.75 -30.90
C ASP A 4 46.13 -9.96 -30.79
N ARG A 5 44.99 -10.57 -31.16
CA ARG A 5 43.66 -9.93 -31.08
C ARG A 5 43.13 -9.71 -29.65
N MET A 6 43.61 -10.46 -28.66
CA MET A 6 43.17 -10.28 -27.26
C MET A 6 43.85 -9.07 -26.60
N GLY A 7 45.13 -8.82 -26.92
CA GLY A 7 45.86 -7.65 -26.43
C GLY A 7 45.25 -6.33 -26.91
N ASP A 8 44.91 -6.27 -28.20
CA ASP A 8 44.30 -5.08 -28.81
C ASP A 8 42.94 -4.72 -28.19
N ASN A 9 42.13 -5.71 -27.81
CA ASN A 9 40.85 -5.46 -27.16
C ASN A 9 41.01 -4.97 -25.72
N MET A 10 42.04 -5.41 -25.01
CA MET A 10 42.32 -4.94 -23.66
C MET A 10 42.84 -3.50 -23.65
N ALA A 11 43.72 -3.16 -24.60
CA ALA A 11 44.21 -1.79 -24.80
C ALA A 11 43.07 -0.82 -25.17
N LYS A 12 42.18 -1.20 -26.11
CA LYS A 12 40.99 -0.40 -26.47
C LYS A 12 40.02 -0.20 -25.30
N ASN A 13 39.89 -1.21 -24.42
CA ASN A 13 39.04 -1.10 -23.23
C ASN A 13 39.65 -0.18 -22.15
N LEU A 14 40.97 -0.19 -21.99
CA LEU A 14 41.69 0.74 -21.10
C LEU A 14 41.57 2.18 -21.60
N GLU A 15 41.79 2.43 -22.89
CA GLU A 15 41.65 3.78 -23.48
C GLU A 15 40.21 4.31 -23.35
N LYS A 16 39.21 3.43 -23.54
CA LYS A 16 37.80 3.77 -23.34
C LYS A 16 37.46 4.08 -21.88
N TRP A 17 38.14 3.42 -20.93
CA TRP A 17 38.00 3.67 -19.51
C TRP A 17 38.63 5.01 -19.10
N GLU A 18 39.83 5.32 -19.61
CA GLU A 18 40.50 6.60 -19.38
C GLU A 18 39.69 7.78 -19.94
N LYS A 19 39.15 7.67 -21.16
CA LYS A 19 38.24 8.69 -21.73
C LYS A 19 36.96 8.88 -20.90
N ARG A 20 36.46 7.83 -20.26
CA ARG A 20 35.30 7.92 -19.35
C ARG A 20 35.66 8.60 -18.03
N LYS A 21 36.84 8.30 -17.49
CA LYS A 21 37.36 8.94 -16.28
C LYS A 21 37.55 10.44 -16.49
N GLU A 22 38.16 10.84 -17.61
CA GLU A 22 38.37 12.24 -17.95
C GLU A 22 37.04 13.01 -18.12
N LYS A 23 36.01 12.37 -18.69
CA LYS A 23 34.65 12.95 -18.79
C LYS A 23 33.98 13.13 -17.42
N MET A 24 34.15 12.16 -16.52
CA MET A 24 33.63 12.25 -15.14
C MET A 24 34.34 13.36 -14.36
N ASP A 25 35.65 13.48 -14.49
CA ASP A 25 36.44 14.53 -13.83
C ASP A 25 36.07 15.93 -14.36
N LYS A 26 35.85 16.08 -15.67
CA LYS A 26 35.32 17.32 -16.27
C LYS A 26 33.92 17.66 -15.74
N LYS A 27 33.02 16.68 -15.62
CA LYS A 27 31.66 16.90 -15.07
C LYS A 27 31.71 17.33 -13.60
N ALA A 28 32.55 16.68 -12.78
CA ALA A 28 32.75 17.05 -11.39
C ALA A 28 33.33 18.46 -11.22
N GLN A 29 34.22 18.89 -12.13
CA GLN A 29 34.71 20.27 -12.15
C GLN A 29 33.59 21.27 -12.50
N THR A 30 32.70 20.95 -13.44
CA THR A 30 31.56 21.82 -13.79
C THR A 30 30.53 21.94 -12.66
N GLU A 31 30.23 20.85 -11.94
CA GLU A 31 29.30 20.87 -10.79
C GLU A 31 29.88 21.66 -9.61
N ARG A 32 31.19 21.53 -9.32
CA ARG A 32 31.85 22.41 -8.33
C ARG A 32 31.83 23.88 -8.76
N GLY A 33 31.86 24.14 -10.06
CA GLY A 33 31.68 25.48 -10.63
C GLY A 33 30.28 26.05 -10.39
N SER A 34 29.22 25.25 -10.56
CA SER A 34 27.84 25.72 -10.34
C SER A 34 27.52 25.97 -8.88
N VAL A 35 28.00 25.14 -7.95
CA VAL A 35 27.84 25.35 -6.50
C VAL A 35 28.56 26.61 -6.05
N ARG A 36 29.79 26.84 -6.54
CA ARG A 36 30.53 28.09 -6.28
C ARG A 36 29.84 29.32 -6.88
N LYS A 37 29.09 29.16 -7.97
CA LYS A 37 28.28 30.23 -8.57
C LYS A 37 27.06 30.54 -7.70
N GLY A 38 26.30 29.53 -7.26
CA GLY A 38 25.15 29.71 -6.36
C GLY A 38 25.53 30.35 -5.02
N GLU A 39 26.67 29.98 -4.44
CA GLU A 39 27.17 30.62 -3.19
C GLU A 39 27.62 32.07 -3.41
N LYS A 40 28.19 32.38 -4.59
CA LYS A 40 28.52 33.76 -4.98
C LYS A 40 27.26 34.60 -5.23
N ASP A 41 26.24 34.02 -5.84
CA ASP A 41 24.97 34.71 -6.12
C ASP A 41 24.21 35.00 -4.82
N GLN A 42 24.20 34.08 -3.84
CA GLN A 42 23.67 34.35 -2.49
C GLN A 42 24.43 35.45 -1.75
N LYS A 43 25.77 35.41 -1.77
CA LYS A 43 26.60 36.48 -1.18
C LYS A 43 26.40 37.82 -1.87
N LYS A 44 26.12 37.82 -3.18
CA LYS A 44 25.81 39.02 -3.95
C LYS A 44 24.46 39.60 -3.56
N LEU A 45 23.42 38.76 -3.42
CA LEU A 45 22.10 39.18 -2.97
C LEU A 45 22.13 39.78 -1.55
N GLN A 46 22.84 39.14 -0.62
CA GLN A 46 23.03 39.68 0.74
C GLN A 46 23.73 41.05 0.72
N LYS A 47 24.78 41.19 -0.10
CA LYS A 47 25.51 42.46 -0.23
C LYS A 47 24.71 43.57 -0.93
N GLU A 48 23.83 43.20 -1.87
CA GLU A 48 22.89 44.13 -2.50
C GLU A 48 21.79 44.58 -1.53
N GLU A 49 21.33 43.70 -0.65
CA GLU A 49 20.36 43.99 0.41
C GLU A 49 20.95 44.93 1.48
N GLU A 50 22.15 44.62 2.00
CA GLU A 50 22.88 45.50 2.93
C GLU A 50 23.16 46.89 2.34
N HIS A 51 23.53 46.96 1.06
CA HIS A 51 23.77 48.22 0.37
C HIS A 51 22.48 49.00 0.11
N ARG A 52 21.35 48.32 -0.05
CA ARG A 52 20.03 48.94 -0.19
C ARG A 52 19.57 49.52 1.15
N GLU A 53 19.75 48.81 2.25
CA GLU A 53 19.48 49.29 3.61
C GLU A 53 20.33 50.53 3.94
N GLN A 54 21.64 50.50 3.63
CA GLN A 54 22.51 51.68 3.79
C GLN A 54 22.04 52.88 2.96
N LYS A 55 21.60 52.65 1.71
CA LYS A 55 21.09 53.72 0.84
C LYS A 55 19.76 54.29 1.34
N GLU A 56 18.88 53.46 1.89
CA GLU A 56 17.61 53.88 2.46
C GLU A 56 17.84 54.72 3.74
N GLY A 57 18.73 54.30 4.64
CA GLY A 57 19.13 55.10 5.80
C GLY A 57 19.74 56.48 5.45
N ILE A 58 20.58 56.53 4.41
CA ILE A 58 21.14 57.81 3.91
C ILE A 58 20.04 58.71 3.31
N LYS A 59 19.02 58.12 2.64
CA LYS A 59 17.89 58.88 2.09
C LYS A 59 17.02 59.49 3.19
N VAL A 60 16.73 58.73 4.26
CA VAL A 60 15.97 59.21 5.42
C VAL A 60 16.66 60.43 6.04
N HIS A 61 17.96 60.31 6.34
CA HIS A 61 18.74 61.43 6.88
C HIS A 61 18.72 62.67 5.98
N LYS A 62 18.90 62.50 4.66
CA LYS A 62 18.84 63.62 3.70
C LYS A 62 17.45 64.28 3.63
N ASN A 63 16.39 63.49 3.74
CA ASN A 63 15.02 64.00 3.66
C ASN A 63 14.65 64.79 4.93
N VAL A 64 15.08 64.30 6.09
CA VAL A 64 14.97 64.99 7.38
C VAL A 64 15.76 66.31 7.34
N ASP A 65 17.02 66.30 6.94
CA ASP A 65 17.85 67.51 6.84
C ASP A 65 17.26 68.55 5.88
N ARG A 66 16.63 68.11 4.78
CA ARG A 66 15.94 69.00 3.83
C ARG A 66 14.74 69.69 4.47
N LYS A 67 13.92 68.96 5.25
CA LYS A 67 12.78 69.53 5.99
C LYS A 67 13.26 70.54 7.03
N ILE A 68 14.32 70.24 7.77
CA ILE A 68 14.86 71.13 8.82
C ILE A 68 15.47 72.39 8.23
N ASN A 69 16.22 72.27 7.14
CA ASN A 69 16.79 73.43 6.46
C ASN A 69 15.70 74.33 5.87
N MET A 70 14.59 73.75 5.39
CA MET A 70 13.40 74.51 4.97
C MET A 70 12.76 75.25 6.16
N PHE A 71 12.55 74.59 7.29
CA PHE A 71 12.00 75.23 8.50
C PHE A 71 12.92 76.34 9.05
N ARG A 72 14.24 76.12 9.05
CA ARG A 72 15.23 77.15 9.42
C ARG A 72 15.20 78.34 8.45
N SER A 73 15.10 78.09 7.15
CA SER A 73 14.98 79.16 6.15
C SER A 73 13.71 80.00 6.37
N ILE A 74 12.57 79.35 6.61
CA ILE A 74 11.31 80.05 6.87
C ILE A 74 11.42 80.87 8.16
N ALA A 75 11.85 80.27 9.27
CA ALA A 75 11.98 80.95 10.55
C ALA A 75 12.94 82.15 10.48
N THR A 76 14.11 82.00 9.83
CA THR A 76 15.09 83.09 9.68
C THR A 76 14.54 84.23 8.82
N THR A 77 13.86 83.94 7.71
CA THR A 77 13.23 84.99 6.87
C THR A 77 12.11 85.73 7.60
N SER A 78 11.29 85.03 8.39
CA SER A 78 10.25 85.67 9.20
C SER A 78 10.83 86.56 10.30
N ILE A 79 11.90 86.13 10.98
CA ILE A 79 12.58 86.93 12.02
C ILE A 79 13.23 88.18 11.41
N LEU A 80 13.93 88.05 10.27
CA LEU A 80 14.52 89.19 9.56
C LEU A 80 13.45 90.16 9.04
N GLY A 81 12.34 89.65 8.49
CA GLY A 81 11.23 90.47 8.02
C GLY A 81 10.58 91.29 9.15
N LEU A 82 10.36 90.68 10.31
CA LEU A 82 9.86 91.39 11.50
C LEU A 82 10.85 92.44 12.00
N TYR A 83 12.16 92.15 11.99
CA TYR A 83 13.19 93.11 12.37
C TYR A 83 13.25 94.31 11.42
N LEU A 84 13.19 94.09 10.11
CA LEU A 84 13.17 95.18 9.12
C LEU A 84 11.91 96.04 9.21
N LEU A 85 10.74 95.43 9.48
CA LEU A 85 9.50 96.16 9.73
C LEU A 85 9.59 97.00 11.01
N ALA A 86 10.17 96.46 12.08
CA ALA A 86 10.40 97.21 13.32
C ALA A 86 11.38 98.38 13.11
N MET A 87 12.48 98.17 12.38
CA MET A 87 13.44 99.23 12.04
C MET A 87 12.82 100.30 11.13
N ALA A 88 12.00 99.92 10.15
CA ALA A 88 11.28 100.87 9.30
C ALA A 88 10.24 101.69 10.09
N PHE A 89 9.60 101.08 11.09
CA PHE A 89 8.68 101.78 11.99
C PHE A 89 9.42 102.80 12.87
N ILE A 90 10.59 102.44 13.39
CA ILE A 90 11.45 103.34 14.19
C ILE A 90 11.94 104.52 13.33
N LEU A 91 12.46 104.27 12.12
CA LEU A 91 12.92 105.32 11.21
C LEU A 91 11.80 106.25 10.73
N ARG A 92 10.54 105.77 10.71
CA ARG A 92 9.38 106.58 10.34
C ARG A 92 8.94 107.52 11.46
N GLN A 93 9.19 107.19 12.73
CA GLN A 93 8.90 108.08 13.86
C GLN A 93 9.87 109.25 13.97
N GLU A 94 11.10 109.13 13.45
CA GLU A 94 12.09 110.23 13.44
C GLU A 94 11.89 111.23 12.28
N ALA A 95 11.00 110.93 11.32
CA ALA A 95 10.82 111.70 10.09
C ALA A 95 9.62 112.66 10.09
N GLU A 96 8.88 112.81 11.20
CA GLU A 96 7.82 113.83 11.30
C GLU A 96 8.38 115.14 11.91
N PRO A 97 8.47 116.23 11.14
CA PRO A 97 8.77 117.54 11.70
C PRO A 97 7.55 118.08 12.46
N THR A 98 7.84 118.59 13.66
CA THR A 98 6.95 119.29 14.59
C THR A 98 5.97 120.26 13.92
N GLY A 99 4.67 120.07 14.16
CA GLY A 99 3.63 121.07 13.99
C GLY A 99 2.93 121.33 15.33
N GLU A 100 2.94 122.58 15.77
CA GLU A 100 2.38 123.09 17.03
C GLU A 100 0.88 122.81 17.21
N LEU A 101 0.47 122.40 18.43
CA LEU A 101 -0.72 122.98 19.09
C LEU A 101 -0.69 122.72 20.61
N GLN A 102 -0.96 123.77 21.39
CA GLN A 102 -0.93 123.86 22.85
C GLN A 102 -2.00 123.02 23.55
N GLY A 103 -1.65 122.47 24.73
CA GLY A 103 -2.65 122.01 25.70
C GLY A 103 -2.10 121.21 26.88
N SER A 104 -1.75 121.91 27.96
CA SER A 104 -2.03 121.53 29.36
C SER A 104 -1.52 120.19 29.93
N ALA A 105 -0.46 120.32 30.72
CA ALA A 105 -0.30 119.83 32.10
C ALA A 105 -0.34 118.31 32.42
N ASP A 106 0.80 117.91 32.98
CA ASP A 106 0.99 116.97 34.08
C ASP A 106 1.04 115.46 33.80
N GLY A 107 2.29 114.97 33.84
CA GLY A 107 2.61 113.62 34.32
C GLY A 107 3.06 112.64 33.25
N THR A 108 4.36 112.59 32.95
CA THR A 108 5.10 111.37 32.49
C THR A 108 6.59 111.67 32.25
N SER A 109 7.31 112.05 33.31
CA SER A 109 8.76 112.24 33.28
C SER A 109 9.55 110.94 33.54
N TRP A 110 9.12 109.80 32.99
CA TRP A 110 9.80 108.49 33.17
C TRP A 110 10.08 107.74 31.84
N LEU A 111 9.80 108.32 30.68
CA LEU A 111 9.92 107.62 29.38
C LEU A 111 11.00 108.16 28.42
N MET A 112 11.77 109.20 28.78
CA MET A 112 12.88 109.69 27.94
C MET A 112 14.25 109.04 28.24
N GLY A 113 14.29 107.90 28.94
CA GLY A 113 15.51 107.13 29.21
C GLY A 113 15.71 105.87 28.35
N PHE A 114 14.70 105.47 27.56
CA PHE A 114 14.73 104.18 26.84
C PHE A 114 14.96 104.31 25.34
N ALA A 115 14.84 105.49 24.75
CA ALA A 115 14.91 105.68 23.29
C ALA A 115 16.28 105.37 22.67
N SER A 116 17.38 105.38 23.45
CA SER A 116 18.72 105.02 22.96
C SER A 116 19.14 103.56 23.20
N SER A 117 18.33 102.75 23.90
CA SER A 117 18.63 101.35 24.23
C SER A 117 17.66 100.32 23.60
N LEU A 118 16.55 100.77 23.02
CA LEU A 118 15.61 99.93 22.28
C LEU A 118 16.24 99.18 21.08
N PRO A 119 17.11 99.80 20.25
CA PRO A 119 17.75 99.10 19.13
C PRO A 119 18.70 97.98 19.59
N THR A 120 19.39 98.18 20.71
CA THR A 120 20.36 97.20 21.26
C THR A 120 19.64 96.05 21.95
N ALA A 121 18.52 96.31 22.64
CA ALA A 121 17.69 95.26 23.24
C ALA A 121 16.97 94.40 22.17
N LEU A 122 16.45 95.02 21.10
CA LEU A 122 15.81 94.30 19.99
C LEU A 122 16.81 93.46 19.19
N THR A 123 18.02 93.97 18.94
CA THR A 123 19.07 93.19 18.28
C THR A 123 19.55 92.01 19.14
N ALA A 124 19.70 92.20 20.45
CA ALA A 124 20.03 91.11 21.38
C ALA A 124 18.94 90.03 21.43
N LEU A 125 17.65 90.41 21.44
CA LEU A 125 16.52 89.48 21.38
C LEU A 125 16.46 88.70 20.06
N VAL A 126 16.73 89.35 18.93
CA VAL A 126 16.81 88.69 17.62
C VAL A 126 17.99 87.72 17.57
N LEU A 127 19.16 88.07 18.12
CA LEU A 127 20.30 87.17 18.22
C LEU A 127 20.01 85.96 19.13
N LEU A 128 19.31 86.15 20.24
CA LEU A 128 18.85 85.07 21.11
C LEU A 128 17.82 84.16 20.43
N ALA A 129 16.88 84.73 19.67
CA ALA A 129 15.91 83.96 18.89
C ALA A 129 16.58 83.16 17.76
N MET A 130 17.54 83.77 17.05
CA MET A 130 18.30 83.11 15.98
C MET A 130 19.20 81.98 16.52
N THR A 131 19.82 82.18 17.70
CA THR A 131 20.60 81.13 18.38
C THR A 131 19.71 80.02 18.92
N ALA A 132 18.52 80.30 19.45
CA ALA A 132 17.55 79.28 19.84
C ALA A 132 17.05 78.45 18.64
N VAL A 133 16.82 79.06 17.48
CA VAL A 133 16.48 78.36 16.22
C VAL A 133 17.67 77.56 15.67
N ALA A 134 18.90 78.03 15.89
CA ALA A 134 20.11 77.32 15.52
C ALA A 134 20.35 76.09 16.42
N PHE A 135 20.19 76.19 17.73
CA PHE A 135 20.48 75.10 18.68
C PHE A 135 19.30 74.15 18.94
N GLY A 136 18.05 74.59 18.81
CA GLY A 136 16.85 73.74 18.99
C GLY A 136 16.65 72.67 17.90
N GLY A 137 17.38 72.76 16.79
CA GLY A 137 17.25 71.85 15.64
C GLY A 137 17.80 70.44 15.86
N GLU A 138 18.63 70.20 16.88
CA GLU A 138 19.18 68.86 17.18
C GLU A 138 18.17 67.98 17.92
N VAL A 139 17.49 68.53 18.93
CA VAL A 139 16.43 67.82 19.66
C VAL A 139 15.23 67.50 18.76
N TRP A 140 14.89 68.43 17.86
CA TRP A 140 13.82 68.22 16.88
C TRP A 140 14.21 67.18 15.81
N ARG A 141 15.50 67.12 15.44
CA ARG A 141 16.06 66.08 14.55
C ARG A 141 15.90 64.69 15.12
N GLU A 142 16.36 64.47 16.34
CA GLU A 142 16.29 63.15 16.97
C GLU A 142 14.85 62.67 17.12
N ARG A 143 13.92 63.59 17.39
CA ARG A 143 12.50 63.26 17.52
C ARG A 143 11.88 62.83 16.19
N LEU A 144 12.18 63.53 15.10
CA LEU A 144 11.69 63.18 13.76
C LEU A 144 12.30 61.88 13.23
N VAL A 145 13.60 61.66 13.44
CA VAL A 145 14.27 60.41 13.04
C VAL A 145 13.64 59.21 13.77
N LYS A 146 13.45 59.31 15.09
CA LYS A 146 12.77 58.25 15.87
C LYS A 146 11.35 57.98 15.40
N GLU A 147 10.60 59.01 15.00
CA GLU A 147 9.22 58.86 14.51
C GLU A 147 9.17 58.21 13.11
N GLU A 148 10.15 58.49 12.26
CA GLU A 148 10.30 57.88 10.92
C GLU A 148 10.79 56.42 11.03
N GLU A 149 11.76 56.14 11.92
CA GLU A 149 12.19 54.77 12.25
C GLU A 149 11.06 53.92 12.82
N LEU A 150 10.22 54.47 13.71
CA LEU A 150 9.04 53.77 14.23
C LEU A 150 7.99 53.48 13.14
N ARG A 151 7.81 54.40 12.17
CA ARG A 151 6.92 54.19 11.01
C ARG A 151 7.45 53.11 10.07
N GLU A 152 8.75 53.10 9.80
CA GLU A 152 9.40 52.06 8.98
C GLU A 152 9.40 50.69 9.68
N ALA A 153 9.64 50.64 10.99
CA ALA A 153 9.51 49.42 11.77
C ALA A 153 8.06 48.89 11.73
N ALA A 154 7.07 49.77 11.86
CA ALA A 154 5.66 49.40 11.77
C ALA A 154 5.27 48.88 10.36
N SER A 155 5.78 49.50 9.29
CA SER A 155 5.51 49.06 7.91
C SER A 155 6.18 47.71 7.61
N HIS A 156 7.39 47.48 8.13
CA HIS A 156 8.09 46.20 8.00
C HIS A 156 7.36 45.07 8.75
N ILE A 157 6.91 45.32 10.00
CA ILE A 157 6.12 44.35 10.78
C ILE A 157 4.80 44.02 10.07
N LYS A 158 4.12 45.03 9.51
CA LYS A 158 2.90 44.82 8.72
C LYS A 158 3.16 43.93 7.50
N GLY A 159 4.21 44.21 6.73
CA GLY A 159 4.60 43.39 5.59
C GLY A 159 4.98 41.96 5.96
N GLN A 160 5.60 41.74 7.13
CA GLN A 160 5.87 40.38 7.63
C GLN A 160 4.60 39.63 8.02
N LEU A 161 3.62 40.30 8.63
CA LEU A 161 2.34 39.71 8.99
C LEU A 161 1.52 39.34 7.76
N GLU A 162 1.47 40.19 6.74
CA GLU A 162 0.78 39.91 5.47
C GLU A 162 1.41 38.71 4.76
N ARG A 163 2.75 38.61 4.69
CA ARG A 163 3.43 37.42 4.13
C ARG A 163 3.07 36.15 4.89
N LYS A 164 3.12 36.17 6.23
CA LYS A 164 2.74 35.03 7.06
C LYS A 164 1.28 34.62 6.88
N GLN A 165 0.37 35.58 6.69
CA GLN A 165 -1.02 35.29 6.39
C GLN A 165 -1.16 34.59 5.03
N THR A 166 -0.51 35.09 3.98
CA THR A 166 -0.55 34.45 2.65
C THR A 166 0.10 33.06 2.63
N GLU A 167 1.18 32.85 3.39
CA GLU A 167 1.79 31.52 3.55
C GLU A 167 0.84 30.56 4.27
N LYS A 168 0.17 31.02 5.34
CA LYS A 168 -0.81 30.22 6.07
C LYS A 168 -2.00 29.82 5.18
N GLU A 169 -2.54 30.75 4.40
CA GLU A 169 -3.63 30.47 3.44
C GLU A 169 -3.19 29.46 2.36
N ARG A 170 -1.95 29.55 1.88
CA ARG A 170 -1.38 28.57 0.93
C ARG A 170 -1.22 27.18 1.56
N GLU A 171 -0.78 27.11 2.82
CA GLU A 171 -0.66 25.85 3.56
C GLU A 171 -2.04 25.22 3.83
N GLU A 172 -3.02 26.02 4.25
CA GLU A 172 -4.41 25.59 4.46
C GLU A 172 -5.00 25.04 3.15
N GLY A 173 -4.86 25.77 2.03
CA GLY A 173 -5.32 25.29 0.72
C GLY A 173 -4.56 24.04 0.22
N ALA A 174 -3.28 23.89 0.56
CA ALA A 174 -2.53 22.66 0.26
C ALA A 174 -2.99 21.46 1.10
N GLN A 175 -3.37 21.69 2.36
CA GLN A 175 -3.95 20.65 3.23
C GLN A 175 -5.33 20.21 2.75
N GLU A 176 -6.18 21.15 2.33
CA GLU A 176 -7.49 20.84 1.76
C GLU A 176 -7.40 19.99 0.49
N ARG A 177 -6.50 20.35 -0.44
CA ARG A 177 -6.23 19.53 -1.64
C ARG A 177 -5.75 18.12 -1.31
N ARG A 178 -4.88 17.97 -0.30
CA ARG A 178 -4.45 16.64 0.17
C ARG A 178 -5.60 15.82 0.74
N LEU A 179 -6.50 16.46 1.49
CA LEU A 179 -7.67 15.80 2.06
C LEU A 179 -8.66 15.38 0.97
N GLN A 180 -8.86 16.20 -0.06
CA GLN A 180 -9.67 15.85 -1.23
C GLN A 180 -9.10 14.64 -1.97
N LEU A 181 -7.80 14.64 -2.28
CA LEU A 181 -7.14 13.49 -2.92
C LEU A 181 -7.25 12.20 -2.09
N GLN A 182 -7.14 12.30 -0.76
CA GLN A 182 -7.36 11.15 0.13
C GLN A 182 -8.80 10.63 0.10
N LYS A 183 -9.79 11.54 0.06
CA LYS A 183 -11.21 11.17 -0.08
C LYS A 183 -11.47 10.46 -1.40
N GLU A 184 -10.99 11.01 -2.52
CA GLU A 184 -11.12 10.40 -3.84
C GLU A 184 -10.44 9.03 -3.91
N ALA A 185 -9.24 8.89 -3.35
CA ALA A 185 -8.54 7.60 -3.30
C ALA A 185 -9.32 6.57 -2.49
N ARG A 186 -9.91 6.97 -1.35
CA ARG A 186 -10.76 6.10 -0.52
C ARG A 186 -12.02 5.68 -1.27
N GLU A 187 -12.66 6.60 -2.00
CA GLU A 187 -13.85 6.31 -2.79
C GLU A 187 -13.55 5.32 -3.93
N ARG A 188 -12.43 5.49 -4.64
CA ARG A 188 -11.98 4.53 -5.67
C ARG A 188 -11.75 3.13 -5.10
N LEU A 189 -11.17 3.03 -3.90
CA LEU A 189 -10.99 1.74 -3.23
C LEU A 189 -12.31 1.10 -2.83
N LEU A 190 -13.27 1.89 -2.35
CA LEU A 190 -14.62 1.39 -2.01
C LEU A 190 -15.37 0.91 -3.25
N ARG A 191 -15.27 1.60 -4.39
CA ARG A 191 -15.87 1.14 -5.66
C ARG A 191 -15.31 -0.20 -6.11
N ARG A 192 -13.98 -0.36 -6.10
CA ARG A 192 -13.33 -1.65 -6.42
C ARG A 192 -13.77 -2.76 -5.49
N ALA A 193 -13.82 -2.50 -4.18
CA ALA A 193 -14.29 -3.50 -3.21
C ALA A 193 -15.76 -3.90 -3.44
N ALA A 194 -16.61 -2.97 -3.88
CA ALA A 194 -18.00 -3.26 -4.22
C ALA A 194 -18.12 -4.07 -5.52
N GLU A 195 -17.31 -3.75 -6.54
CA GLU A 195 -17.22 -4.53 -7.79
C GLU A 195 -16.73 -5.96 -7.52
N ASP A 196 -15.68 -6.13 -6.71
CA ASP A 196 -15.15 -7.44 -6.32
C ASP A 196 -16.21 -8.27 -5.54
N ALA A 197 -16.96 -7.61 -4.64
CA ALA A 197 -18.03 -8.26 -3.89
C ALA A 197 -19.21 -8.69 -4.80
N ALA A 198 -19.56 -7.86 -5.79
CA ALA A 198 -20.60 -8.20 -6.78
C ALA A 198 -20.18 -9.39 -7.66
N GLN A 199 -18.92 -9.40 -8.13
CA GLN A 199 -18.38 -10.53 -8.89
C GLN A 199 -18.40 -11.83 -8.08
N PHE A 200 -18.08 -11.76 -6.78
CA PHE A 200 -18.12 -12.92 -5.89
C PHE A 200 -19.55 -13.46 -5.71
N LEU A 201 -20.55 -12.59 -5.55
CA LEU A 201 -21.95 -13.01 -5.46
C LEU A 201 -22.42 -13.68 -6.76
N GLN A 202 -22.08 -13.09 -7.92
CA GLN A 202 -22.39 -13.67 -9.23
C GLN A 202 -21.76 -15.06 -9.41
N ALA A 203 -20.51 -15.25 -8.97
CA ALA A 203 -19.86 -16.56 -8.99
C ALA A 203 -20.55 -17.57 -8.06
N GLN A 204 -21.01 -17.13 -6.89
CA GLN A 204 -21.75 -17.98 -5.95
C GLN A 204 -23.11 -18.43 -6.53
N GLU A 205 -23.82 -17.54 -7.21
CA GLU A 205 -25.08 -17.85 -7.89
C GLU A 205 -24.86 -18.84 -9.04
N LEU A 206 -23.84 -18.63 -9.86
CA LEU A 206 -23.46 -19.57 -10.93
C LEU A 206 -23.17 -20.97 -10.34
N ALA A 207 -22.39 -21.05 -9.25
CA ALA A 207 -22.09 -22.31 -8.60
C ALA A 207 -23.35 -22.99 -7.97
N ARG A 208 -24.36 -22.22 -7.54
CA ARG A 208 -25.65 -22.78 -7.10
C ARG A 208 -26.46 -23.30 -8.29
N GLY A 209 -26.49 -22.57 -9.40
CA GLY A 209 -27.14 -23.00 -10.64
C GLY A 209 -26.56 -24.31 -11.16
N LEU A 210 -25.23 -24.41 -11.24
CA LEU A 210 -24.56 -25.64 -11.66
C LEU A 210 -24.85 -26.84 -10.75
N ARG A 211 -25.01 -26.62 -9.43
CA ARG A 211 -25.40 -27.69 -8.50
C ARG A 211 -26.80 -28.21 -8.76
N ARG A 212 -27.78 -27.33 -8.95
CA ARG A 212 -29.17 -27.72 -9.28
C ARG A 212 -29.22 -28.55 -10.57
N ARG A 213 -28.55 -28.08 -11.62
CA ARG A 213 -28.45 -28.81 -12.90
C ARG A 213 -27.86 -30.22 -12.72
N ARG A 214 -26.88 -30.38 -11.82
CA ARG A 214 -26.30 -31.70 -11.52
C ARG A 214 -27.29 -32.62 -10.81
N GLU A 215 -28.03 -32.10 -9.85
CA GLU A 215 -29.05 -32.86 -9.11
C GLU A 215 -30.19 -33.28 -10.03
N GLU A 216 -30.62 -32.40 -10.93
CA GLU A 216 -31.62 -32.68 -11.97
C GLU A 216 -31.14 -33.75 -12.96
N ARG A 217 -29.89 -33.68 -13.42
CA ARG A 217 -29.28 -34.72 -14.26
C ARG A 217 -29.28 -36.09 -13.58
N GLN A 218 -28.84 -36.14 -12.32
CA GLN A 218 -28.83 -37.38 -11.55
C GLN A 218 -30.25 -37.94 -11.36
N ALA A 219 -31.23 -37.07 -11.17
CA ALA A 219 -32.64 -37.47 -11.08
C ALA A 219 -33.18 -37.98 -12.42
N ALA A 220 -32.81 -37.36 -13.55
CA ALA A 220 -33.22 -37.76 -14.89
C ALA A 220 -32.59 -39.10 -15.31
N GLU A 221 -31.29 -39.29 -15.10
CA GLU A 221 -30.59 -40.57 -15.31
C GLU A 221 -31.22 -41.68 -14.47
N ALA A 222 -31.47 -41.43 -13.18
CA ALA A 222 -32.14 -42.39 -12.31
C ALA A 222 -33.55 -42.73 -12.80
N LYS A 223 -34.29 -41.76 -13.36
CA LYS A 223 -35.61 -41.99 -13.95
C LYS A 223 -35.52 -42.83 -15.24
N GLN A 224 -34.53 -42.58 -16.10
CA GLN A 224 -34.33 -43.36 -17.32
C GLN A 224 -33.94 -44.82 -17.01
N VAL A 225 -33.04 -45.04 -16.04
CA VAL A 225 -32.68 -46.39 -15.58
C VAL A 225 -33.93 -47.12 -15.07
N ARG A 226 -34.75 -46.46 -14.26
CA ARG A 226 -36.02 -47.03 -13.76
C ARG A 226 -37.00 -47.39 -14.88
N VAL A 227 -37.09 -46.57 -15.93
CA VAL A 227 -37.96 -46.84 -17.09
C VAL A 227 -37.43 -48.01 -17.91
N ALA A 228 -36.11 -48.09 -18.13
CA ALA A 228 -35.48 -49.20 -18.85
C ALA A 228 -35.63 -50.53 -18.11
N GLU A 229 -35.45 -50.54 -16.79
CA GLU A 229 -35.69 -51.72 -15.94
C GLU A 229 -37.15 -52.17 -16.01
N ALA A 230 -38.11 -51.24 -15.95
CA ALA A 230 -39.54 -51.54 -16.07
C ALA A 230 -39.91 -52.09 -17.46
N ALA A 231 -39.26 -51.62 -18.53
CA ALA A 231 -39.47 -52.13 -19.88
C ALA A 231 -38.91 -53.55 -20.08
N ALA A 232 -37.72 -53.84 -19.55
CA ALA A 232 -37.12 -55.18 -19.58
C ALA A 232 -37.97 -56.20 -18.79
N ASP A 233 -38.54 -55.77 -17.65
CA ASP A 233 -39.50 -56.57 -16.88
C ASP A 233 -40.78 -56.90 -17.68
N ALA A 234 -41.30 -55.94 -18.44
CA ALA A 234 -42.51 -56.12 -19.24
C ALA A 234 -42.30 -57.05 -20.45
N GLN A 235 -41.08 -57.09 -21.00
CA GLN A 235 -40.72 -57.95 -22.14
C GLN A 235 -40.36 -59.39 -21.69
N GLY A 236 -40.27 -59.64 -20.38
CA GLY A 236 -39.90 -60.96 -19.86
C GLY A 236 -38.48 -61.38 -20.25
N GLU A 237 -37.60 -60.42 -20.52
CA GLU A 237 -36.20 -60.71 -20.85
C GLU A 237 -35.52 -61.37 -19.66
N VAL A 238 -35.12 -62.63 -19.87
CA VAL A 238 -34.28 -63.39 -18.95
C VAL A 238 -32.82 -63.16 -19.33
N ASP A 239 -31.96 -63.01 -18.32
CA ASP A 239 -30.53 -62.96 -18.57
C ASP A 239 -30.00 -64.31 -19.08
N ALA A 240 -28.71 -64.34 -19.42
CA ALA A 240 -28.01 -65.56 -19.85
C ALA A 240 -28.09 -66.73 -18.84
N HIS A 241 -28.59 -66.48 -17.63
CA HIS A 241 -28.73 -67.45 -16.54
C HIS A 241 -30.18 -67.74 -16.16
N GLY A 242 -31.15 -67.24 -16.94
CA GLY A 242 -32.57 -67.53 -16.76
C GLY A 242 -33.25 -66.73 -15.65
N TRP A 243 -32.70 -65.60 -15.22
CA TRP A 243 -33.30 -64.70 -14.23
C TRP A 243 -33.92 -63.48 -14.91
N THR A 244 -35.10 -63.07 -14.44
CA THR A 244 -35.73 -61.81 -14.86
C THR A 244 -35.19 -60.62 -14.07
N ALA A 245 -35.28 -59.41 -14.62
CA ALA A 245 -34.86 -58.19 -13.90
C ALA A 245 -35.61 -58.01 -12.57
N ARG A 246 -36.91 -58.34 -12.54
CA ARG A 246 -37.75 -58.37 -11.34
C ARG A 246 -37.24 -59.34 -10.28
N GLN A 247 -36.84 -60.55 -10.67
CA GLN A 247 -36.29 -61.55 -9.75
C GLN A 247 -34.92 -61.11 -9.22
N ARG A 248 -34.06 -60.49 -10.04
CA ARG A 248 -32.78 -59.92 -9.59
C ARG A 248 -32.97 -58.77 -8.59
N ARG A 249 -33.93 -57.88 -8.83
CA ARG A 249 -34.25 -56.78 -7.91
C ARG A 249 -34.80 -57.31 -6.59
N LYS A 250 -35.75 -58.25 -6.63
CA LYS A 250 -36.26 -58.93 -5.43
C LYS A 250 -35.14 -59.67 -4.68
N LEU A 251 -34.20 -60.29 -5.39
CA LEU A 251 -33.05 -60.97 -4.78
C LEU A 251 -32.15 -59.97 -4.04
N GLN A 252 -31.85 -58.80 -4.64
CA GLN A 252 -31.07 -57.75 -3.99
C GLN A 252 -31.80 -57.15 -2.78
N GLU A 253 -33.10 -56.86 -2.89
CA GLU A 253 -33.93 -56.36 -1.79
C GLU A 253 -34.04 -57.38 -0.65
N ALA A 254 -34.24 -58.67 -0.97
CA ALA A 254 -34.32 -59.76 0.00
C ALA A 254 -32.97 -60.00 0.69
N VAL A 255 -31.85 -59.92 -0.02
CA VAL A 255 -30.52 -60.05 0.60
C VAL A 255 -30.22 -58.87 1.53
N ALA A 256 -30.65 -57.65 1.19
CA ALA A 256 -30.56 -56.49 2.09
C ALA A 256 -31.43 -56.66 3.35
N ARG A 257 -32.62 -57.28 3.21
CA ARG A 257 -33.54 -57.58 4.32
C ARG A 257 -33.02 -58.69 5.24
N TYR A 258 -32.27 -59.66 4.70
CA TYR A 258 -31.68 -60.79 5.43
C TYR A 258 -30.13 -60.76 5.40
N PRO A 259 -29.49 -59.94 6.26
CA PRO A 259 -28.03 -59.78 6.28
C PRO A 259 -27.30 -61.05 6.78
N GLU A 260 -25.98 -61.06 6.62
CA GLU A 260 -25.12 -62.13 7.12
C GLU A 260 -25.22 -62.23 8.65
N GLY A 261 -25.55 -63.42 9.16
CA GLY A 261 -25.78 -63.65 10.59
C GLY A 261 -27.25 -63.72 11.03
N TRP A 262 -28.22 -63.46 10.13
CA TRP A 262 -29.65 -63.54 10.43
C TRP A 262 -30.11 -64.92 10.95
N SER A 263 -29.50 -66.01 10.49
CA SER A 263 -29.74 -67.36 10.98
C SER A 263 -28.43 -68.08 11.27
N ARG A 264 -28.41 -68.89 12.34
CA ARG A 264 -27.28 -69.77 12.68
C ARG A 264 -26.97 -70.79 11.59
N ALA A 265 -27.96 -71.12 10.74
CA ALA A 265 -27.79 -72.04 9.62
C ALA A 265 -27.83 -71.27 8.30
N LYS A 266 -26.69 -71.23 7.58
CA LYS A 266 -26.52 -70.52 6.31
C LYS A 266 -27.58 -70.89 5.26
N MET A 267 -27.96 -72.17 5.18
CA MET A 267 -28.98 -72.64 4.24
C MET A 267 -30.38 -72.06 4.52
N LYS A 268 -30.74 -71.84 5.79
CA LYS A 268 -32.07 -71.29 6.15
C LYS A 268 -32.24 -69.84 5.70
N ARG A 269 -31.16 -69.06 5.65
CA ARG A 269 -31.17 -67.69 5.11
C ARG A 269 -31.58 -67.71 3.63
N TRP A 270 -30.93 -68.56 2.85
CA TRP A 270 -31.18 -68.67 1.41
C TRP A 270 -32.51 -69.34 1.07
N GLU A 271 -33.02 -70.24 1.93
CA GLU A 271 -34.38 -70.78 1.81
C GLU A 271 -35.44 -69.67 1.91
N MET A 272 -35.29 -68.73 2.86
CA MET A 272 -36.21 -67.60 3.01
C MET A 272 -36.11 -66.60 1.86
N ILE A 273 -34.89 -66.29 1.42
CA ILE A 273 -34.66 -65.43 0.25
C ILE A 273 -35.30 -66.06 -1.01
N ALA A 274 -35.18 -67.37 -1.19
CA ALA A 274 -35.79 -68.07 -2.33
C ALA A 274 -37.33 -68.03 -2.31
N VAL A 275 -37.95 -68.06 -1.13
CA VAL A 275 -39.40 -67.91 -0.98
C VAL A 275 -39.86 -66.51 -1.38
N GLU A 276 -39.14 -65.45 -1.02
CA GLU A 276 -39.53 -64.06 -1.33
C GLU A 276 -39.33 -63.66 -2.80
N VAL A 277 -38.36 -64.29 -3.48
CA VAL A 277 -38.06 -63.99 -4.89
C VAL A 277 -39.11 -64.59 -5.84
N ASP A 278 -40.00 -65.47 -5.34
CA ASP A 278 -40.94 -66.28 -6.13
C ASP A 278 -40.20 -67.04 -7.26
N ALA A 279 -39.18 -67.79 -6.85
CA ALA A 279 -38.39 -68.61 -7.75
C ALA A 279 -39.18 -69.87 -8.13
N ASP A 280 -39.92 -69.82 -9.23
CA ASP A 280 -40.56 -70.99 -9.87
C ASP A 280 -39.48 -72.05 -10.23
N GLY A 281 -39.11 -72.90 -9.27
CA GLY A 281 -38.15 -74.01 -9.44
C GLY A 281 -36.67 -73.71 -9.16
N GLN A 282 -36.29 -72.49 -8.77
CA GLN A 282 -34.90 -72.16 -8.42
C GLN A 282 -34.71 -72.19 -6.88
N GLY A 283 -34.12 -73.26 -6.36
CA GLY A 283 -33.95 -73.47 -4.91
C GLY A 283 -32.97 -72.50 -4.25
N ALA A 284 -32.83 -72.59 -2.92
CA ALA A 284 -31.95 -71.76 -2.08
C ALA A 284 -30.51 -71.62 -2.64
N ARG A 285 -29.96 -72.70 -3.22
CA ARG A 285 -28.62 -72.69 -3.84
C ARG A 285 -28.55 -71.83 -5.10
N ALA A 286 -29.62 -71.78 -5.89
CA ALA A 286 -29.66 -70.95 -7.09
C ALA A 286 -29.68 -69.45 -6.74
N CYS A 287 -30.36 -69.07 -5.65
CA CYS A 287 -30.34 -67.70 -5.12
C CYS A 287 -28.95 -67.30 -4.60
N GLU A 288 -28.27 -68.21 -3.89
CA GLU A 288 -26.90 -68.01 -3.42
C GLU A 288 -25.93 -67.86 -4.59
N GLU A 289 -26.00 -68.73 -5.59
CA GLU A 289 -25.17 -68.63 -6.79
C GLU A 289 -25.45 -67.38 -7.61
N ALA A 290 -26.73 -66.98 -7.76
CA ALA A 290 -27.11 -65.77 -8.48
C ALA A 290 -26.62 -64.51 -7.75
N PHE A 291 -26.70 -64.46 -6.43
CA PHE A 291 -26.17 -63.35 -5.65
C PHE A 291 -24.65 -63.22 -5.80
N LEU A 292 -23.93 -64.33 -5.66
CA LEU A 292 -22.47 -64.35 -5.84
C LEU A 292 -22.06 -63.94 -7.27
N ARG A 293 -22.86 -64.31 -8.28
CA ARG A 293 -22.65 -63.84 -9.66
C ARG A 293 -22.90 -62.35 -9.80
N LEU A 294 -23.98 -61.81 -9.22
CA LEU A 294 -24.25 -60.38 -9.26
C LEU A 294 -23.16 -59.56 -8.54
N GLU A 295 -22.62 -60.06 -7.44
CA GLU A 295 -21.46 -59.44 -6.78
C GLU A 295 -20.19 -59.52 -7.65
N ALA A 296 -19.95 -60.66 -8.30
CA ALA A 296 -18.83 -60.83 -9.22
C ALA A 296 -18.96 -59.94 -10.46
N ASP A 297 -20.17 -59.78 -11.01
CA ASP A 297 -20.46 -58.91 -12.15
C ASP A 297 -20.34 -57.44 -11.76
N ARG A 298 -20.77 -57.05 -10.54
CA ARG A 298 -20.54 -55.68 -10.01
C ARG A 298 -19.06 -55.41 -9.78
N ALA A 299 -18.31 -56.39 -9.28
CA ALA A 299 -16.86 -56.29 -9.14
C ALA A 299 -16.18 -56.21 -10.51
N ALA A 300 -16.60 -57.01 -11.49
CA ALA A 300 -16.08 -56.98 -12.85
C ALA A 300 -16.46 -55.69 -13.59
N ALA A 301 -17.67 -55.16 -13.39
CA ALA A 301 -18.09 -53.86 -13.93
C ALA A 301 -17.31 -52.71 -13.27
N ALA A 302 -17.03 -52.80 -11.97
CA ALA A 302 -16.15 -51.86 -11.30
C ALA A 302 -14.70 -51.96 -11.81
N GLU A 303 -14.17 -53.17 -12.03
CA GLU A 303 -12.85 -53.39 -12.63
C GLU A 303 -12.79 -52.95 -14.10
N ASN A 304 -13.85 -53.15 -14.88
CA ASN A 304 -13.96 -52.67 -16.26
C ASN A 304 -14.12 -51.15 -16.32
N ALA A 305 -14.87 -50.53 -15.41
CA ALA A 305 -14.95 -49.08 -15.27
C ALA A 305 -13.59 -48.49 -14.83
N LYS A 306 -12.87 -49.17 -13.94
CA LYS A 306 -11.47 -48.86 -13.61
C LYS A 306 -10.56 -49.04 -14.82
N ALA A 307 -10.70 -50.11 -15.59
CA ALA A 307 -9.88 -50.40 -16.77
C ALA A 307 -10.18 -49.48 -17.96
N GLU A 308 -11.42 -49.03 -18.13
CA GLU A 308 -11.78 -47.97 -19.09
C GLU A 308 -11.24 -46.62 -18.63
N ALA A 309 -11.29 -46.32 -17.32
CA ALA A 309 -10.62 -45.17 -16.75
C ALA A 309 -9.09 -45.24 -16.91
N GLU A 310 -8.47 -46.42 -16.76
CA GLU A 310 -7.03 -46.68 -16.96
C GLU A 310 -6.62 -46.69 -18.45
N LYS A 311 -7.51 -47.10 -19.36
CA LYS A 311 -7.28 -46.97 -20.81
C LYS A 311 -7.37 -45.51 -21.26
N ARG A 312 -8.20 -44.70 -20.58
CA ARG A 312 -8.25 -43.24 -20.76
C ARG A 312 -7.15 -42.49 -20.00
N GLY A 313 -6.47 -43.13 -19.04
CA GLY A 313 -5.33 -42.58 -18.31
C GLY A 313 -4.35 -43.68 -17.89
N GLY A 314 -3.25 -43.81 -18.61
CA GLY A 314 -2.29 -44.91 -18.44
C GLY A 314 -1.68 -45.05 -17.04
N THR A 315 -1.79 -46.27 -16.49
CA THR A 315 -0.95 -46.98 -15.50
C THR A 315 -0.60 -46.31 -14.15
N ALA A 316 -1.16 -46.82 -13.04
CA ALA A 316 -0.42 -47.47 -11.93
C ALA A 316 -1.32 -47.90 -10.73
N GLN A 317 -0.95 -49.03 -10.14
CA GLN A 317 -1.67 -49.92 -9.19
C GLN A 317 -1.92 -49.42 -7.75
N ALA A 318 -3.17 -49.61 -7.31
CA ALA A 318 -3.74 -50.30 -6.12
C ALA A 318 -3.10 -50.27 -4.69
N ALA A 319 -3.97 -49.97 -3.69
CA ALA A 319 -4.20 -50.69 -2.40
C ALA A 319 -5.30 -49.96 -1.58
N SER A 320 -6.57 -50.41 -1.48
CA SER A 320 -7.20 -51.38 -0.53
C SER A 320 -6.98 -51.10 0.98
N SER A 321 -7.90 -51.22 1.94
CA SER A 321 -9.37 -51.38 2.05
C SER A 321 -9.72 -51.55 3.55
N GLY A 322 -10.94 -51.20 3.99
CA GLY A 322 -11.60 -51.69 5.22
C GLY A 322 -11.80 -50.61 6.30
N GLY A 323 -12.99 -50.21 6.75
CA GLY A 323 -14.33 -50.79 6.69
C GLY A 323 -14.71 -51.40 8.04
N LEU A 324 -15.44 -50.66 8.89
CA LEU A 324 -16.26 -51.16 10.00
C LEU A 324 -17.32 -50.11 10.39
N ASP A 325 -18.58 -50.47 10.14
CA ASP A 325 -19.80 -49.71 10.44
C ASP A 325 -20.19 -49.79 11.93
N GLY A 326 -20.92 -48.77 12.40
CA GLY A 326 -21.47 -48.69 13.75
C GLY A 326 -22.50 -47.57 13.86
N ASP A 327 -23.74 -47.89 13.48
CA ASP A 327 -24.97 -47.14 13.71
C ASP A 327 -25.22 -46.84 15.20
N LEU A 328 -25.77 -45.67 15.54
CA LEU A 328 -26.93 -45.49 16.45
C LEU A 328 -27.22 -43.99 16.78
N ASP A 329 -28.39 -43.55 16.30
CA ASP A 329 -29.36 -42.58 16.82
C ASP A 329 -29.00 -41.59 17.93
N TRP A 330 -29.16 -40.28 17.63
CA TRP A 330 -29.84 -39.35 18.55
C TRP A 330 -30.36 -38.10 17.80
N LEU A 331 -31.54 -38.20 17.19
CA LEU A 331 -32.40 -37.03 16.97
C LEU A 331 -32.92 -36.56 18.33
N GLY A 332 -32.64 -35.31 18.65
CA GLY A 332 -33.25 -34.60 19.78
C GLY A 332 -33.52 -33.17 19.35
N ASP A 333 -34.78 -32.92 19.01
CA ASP A 333 -35.39 -31.65 18.66
C ASP A 333 -35.09 -30.53 19.66
N ALA A 334 -35.00 -29.30 19.15
CA ALA A 334 -35.49 -28.09 19.83
C ALA A 334 -35.56 -26.93 18.83
N ASP A 335 -36.73 -26.80 18.20
CA ASP A 335 -37.20 -25.49 17.72
C ASP A 335 -37.69 -24.68 18.93
N GLU A 336 -37.40 -23.38 18.96
CA GLU A 336 -38.35 -22.27 19.22
C GLU A 336 -37.62 -20.97 19.60
N ALA A 337 -37.85 -19.91 18.81
CA ALA A 337 -38.19 -18.57 19.29
C ALA A 337 -38.54 -17.63 18.11
N TRP A 338 -39.82 -17.27 18.04
CA TRP A 338 -40.49 -16.36 17.10
C TRP A 338 -40.55 -14.91 17.62
N ASP A 339 -40.63 -13.93 16.71
CA ASP A 339 -41.45 -12.67 16.70
C ASP A 339 -40.74 -11.62 15.82
N GLY A 340 -41.18 -11.24 14.60
CA GLY A 340 -42.46 -10.66 14.12
C GLY A 340 -42.19 -9.16 13.83
N THR A 341 -42.71 -8.42 12.85
CA THR A 341 -43.93 -8.45 12.03
C THR A 341 -43.73 -7.45 10.87
N THR A 342 -44.28 -7.68 9.68
CA THR A 342 -45.01 -6.70 8.83
C THR A 342 -45.43 -7.37 7.52
N ALA A 343 -46.74 -7.39 7.29
CA ALA A 343 -47.41 -7.95 6.14
C ALA A 343 -47.34 -7.03 4.91
N GLY A 344 -47.26 -7.65 3.74
CA GLY A 344 -47.47 -7.04 2.42
C GLY A 344 -47.79 -8.15 1.43
N GLU A 345 -49.07 -8.32 1.15
CA GLU A 345 -49.65 -9.25 0.18
C GLU A 345 -49.51 -8.67 -1.23
N TYR A 346 -48.81 -9.37 -2.13
CA TYR A 346 -48.86 -9.14 -3.57
C TYR A 346 -48.78 -10.48 -4.32
N ASP A 347 -49.81 -10.64 -5.14
CA ASP A 347 -50.06 -11.58 -6.24
C ASP A 347 -48.92 -11.52 -7.27
N ASP A 348 -48.41 -12.68 -7.73
CA ASP A 348 -47.59 -12.72 -8.94
C ASP A 348 -47.84 -14.00 -9.75
N SER A 349 -48.08 -13.72 -11.03
CA SER A 349 -48.59 -14.58 -12.09
C SER A 349 -47.53 -15.50 -12.68
N ASP A 350 -47.97 -16.71 -13.03
CA ASP A 350 -47.26 -17.69 -13.87
C ASP A 350 -46.68 -17.05 -15.13
N ALA A 351 -45.35 -17.11 -15.27
CA ALA A 351 -44.64 -16.89 -16.51
C ALA A 351 -43.77 -18.12 -16.77
N GLU A 352 -44.25 -19.00 -17.66
CA GLU A 352 -43.47 -20.10 -18.24
C GLU A 352 -42.36 -19.49 -19.13
N GLU A 353 -41.11 -19.51 -18.65
CA GLU A 353 -39.94 -19.23 -19.49
C GLU A 353 -39.47 -20.54 -20.14
N GLU A 354 -39.46 -20.56 -21.47
CA GLU A 354 -38.99 -21.66 -22.31
C GLU A 354 -37.50 -21.92 -22.04
N GLU A 355 -37.16 -23.08 -21.45
CA GLU A 355 -35.78 -23.54 -21.26
C GLU A 355 -35.20 -24.01 -22.60
N GLU A 356 -34.24 -23.25 -23.15
CA GLU A 356 -33.40 -23.72 -24.24
C GLU A 356 -32.48 -24.84 -23.73
N GLU A 357 -32.67 -26.06 -24.25
CA GLU A 357 -31.83 -27.25 -24.02
C GLU A 357 -30.40 -27.02 -24.53
N GLU A 358 -29.50 -26.49 -23.69
CA GLU A 358 -28.06 -26.52 -23.97
C GLU A 358 -27.47 -27.87 -23.55
N GLU A 359 -27.00 -28.63 -24.54
CA GLU A 359 -26.36 -29.93 -24.40
C GLU A 359 -25.21 -29.95 -23.37
N GLU A 360 -25.20 -30.97 -22.52
CA GLU A 360 -24.37 -31.08 -21.32
C GLU A 360 -22.89 -31.39 -21.59
N ALA A 361 -21.98 -30.53 -21.11
CA ALA A 361 -20.54 -30.82 -21.13
C ALA A 361 -20.12 -31.72 -19.92
N PRO A 362 -19.22 -32.71 -20.13
CA PRO A 362 -18.65 -33.53 -19.06
C PRO A 362 -17.68 -32.72 -18.17
N ARG A 363 -17.57 -33.11 -16.88
CA ARG A 363 -16.57 -32.54 -15.96
C ARG A 363 -15.16 -32.70 -16.53
N MET A 364 -14.33 -31.66 -16.39
CA MET A 364 -12.95 -31.68 -16.86
C MET A 364 -12.20 -32.86 -16.24
N ALA A 365 -11.67 -33.75 -17.08
CA ALA A 365 -10.91 -34.89 -16.64
C ALA A 365 -9.61 -34.42 -15.97
N VAL A 366 -9.38 -34.84 -14.72
CA VAL A 366 -8.13 -34.54 -14.03
C VAL A 366 -7.06 -35.51 -14.53
N GLU A 367 -6.11 -34.98 -15.30
CA GLU A 367 -4.92 -35.74 -15.71
C GLU A 367 -4.13 -36.16 -14.45
N LEU A 368 -3.85 -37.45 -14.32
CA LEU A 368 -3.10 -38.01 -13.18
C LEU A 368 -1.61 -37.64 -13.24
N GLU A 369 -1.08 -37.49 -14.46
CA GLU A 369 0.28 -37.01 -14.74
C GLU A 369 0.26 -35.90 -15.82
N PRO A 370 -0.18 -34.68 -15.47
CA PRO A 370 -0.21 -33.58 -16.42
C PRO A 370 1.21 -33.17 -16.82
N GLU A 371 1.41 -32.80 -18.08
CA GLU A 371 2.72 -32.38 -18.59
C GLU A 371 3.30 -31.25 -17.72
N HIS A 372 4.57 -31.36 -17.33
CA HIS A 372 5.26 -30.38 -16.50
C HIS A 372 5.58 -29.09 -17.29
N LYS A 373 4.55 -28.32 -17.63
CA LYS A 373 4.60 -27.09 -18.42
C LYS A 373 3.97 -25.92 -17.67
N GLY A 374 4.39 -24.71 -18.00
CA GLY A 374 3.83 -23.48 -17.43
C GLY A 374 4.33 -23.18 -16.02
N THR A 375 3.42 -22.75 -15.14
CA THR A 375 3.69 -22.40 -13.74
C THR A 375 3.13 -23.48 -12.82
N GLU A 376 3.96 -24.07 -11.98
CA GLU A 376 3.57 -25.09 -11.00
C GLU A 376 3.22 -24.42 -9.66
N ILE A 377 2.05 -24.74 -9.11
CA ILE A 377 1.63 -24.32 -7.78
C ILE A 377 1.74 -25.50 -6.83
N ARG A 378 2.67 -25.41 -5.88
CA ARG A 378 3.02 -26.46 -4.90
C ARG A 378 2.70 -26.00 -3.48
N LEU A 379 2.23 -26.93 -2.65
CA LEU A 379 1.93 -26.68 -1.23
C LEU A 379 3.09 -27.18 -0.38
N GLU A 380 3.76 -26.32 0.37
CA GLU A 380 4.82 -26.72 1.29
C GLU A 380 4.28 -26.82 2.73
N GLY A 381 4.70 -27.86 3.45
CA GLY A 381 4.33 -28.08 4.85
C GLY A 381 2.83 -28.37 5.06
N ILE A 382 2.31 -29.46 4.48
CA ILE A 382 0.94 -29.91 4.75
C ILE A 382 0.84 -30.29 6.24
N LYS A 383 0.12 -29.48 7.01
CA LYS A 383 -0.03 -29.63 8.47
C LYS A 383 -1.11 -30.64 8.83
N ALA A 384 -2.18 -30.68 8.05
CA ALA A 384 -3.31 -31.56 8.26
C ALA A 384 -3.86 -31.99 6.89
N MET A 385 -4.07 -33.30 6.72
CA MET A 385 -4.82 -33.92 5.63
C MET A 385 -5.51 -35.15 6.23
N LEU A 386 -6.57 -34.89 6.99
CA LEU A 386 -7.34 -35.85 7.76
C LEU A 386 -8.75 -35.93 7.17
N GLY A 387 -9.26 -37.13 6.91
CA GLY A 387 -10.61 -37.32 6.34
C GLY A 387 -10.74 -36.97 4.86
N CYS A 388 -9.63 -36.65 4.19
CA CYS A 388 -9.55 -36.39 2.74
C CYS A 388 -8.59 -37.39 2.09
N ALA A 389 -9.08 -38.19 1.14
CA ALA A 389 -8.25 -39.10 0.34
C ALA A 389 -7.44 -38.31 -0.71
N THR A 390 -8.13 -37.50 -1.51
CA THR A 390 -7.52 -36.59 -2.48
C THR A 390 -8.10 -35.19 -2.34
N VAL A 391 -7.32 -34.18 -2.70
CA VAL A 391 -7.74 -32.78 -2.74
C VAL A 391 -7.42 -32.23 -4.12
N GLN A 392 -8.38 -31.55 -4.73
CA GLN A 392 -8.24 -30.85 -6.00
C GLN A 392 -8.79 -29.43 -5.90
N VAL A 393 -8.53 -28.64 -6.93
CA VAL A 393 -9.02 -27.25 -7.03
C VAL A 393 -10.43 -27.27 -7.61
N GLU A 394 -11.36 -26.56 -6.98
CA GLU A 394 -12.70 -26.30 -7.54
C GLU A 394 -12.73 -24.91 -8.19
N LEU A 395 -12.27 -23.89 -7.46
CA LEU A 395 -12.18 -22.51 -7.92
C LEU A 395 -10.84 -21.92 -7.49
N LEU A 396 -10.00 -21.58 -8.45
CA LEU A 396 -8.71 -20.96 -8.22
C LEU A 396 -8.80 -19.45 -8.40
N HIS A 397 -8.43 -18.70 -7.37
CA HIS A 397 -8.30 -17.24 -7.45
C HIS A 397 -6.82 -16.88 -7.57
N LEU A 398 -6.42 -16.31 -8.72
CA LEU A 398 -5.02 -15.97 -9.00
C LEU A 398 -4.80 -14.47 -9.18
N GLN A 399 -3.66 -14.01 -8.69
CA GLN A 399 -3.11 -12.70 -9.00
C GLN A 399 -2.00 -12.84 -10.04
N LEU A 400 -2.22 -12.25 -11.21
CA LEU A 400 -1.31 -12.25 -12.35
C LEU A 400 -0.54 -10.93 -12.45
N ALA A 401 0.68 -10.99 -12.97
CA ALA A 401 1.45 -9.84 -13.41
C ALA A 401 1.74 -9.96 -14.90
N CYS A 402 1.45 -8.93 -15.68
CA CYS A 402 1.81 -8.94 -17.10
C CYS A 402 3.33 -8.93 -17.31
N ALA A 403 3.82 -9.71 -18.28
CA ALA A 403 5.24 -9.82 -18.60
C ALA A 403 5.86 -8.51 -19.13
N GLU A 404 5.05 -7.65 -19.77
CA GLU A 404 5.49 -6.39 -20.38
C GLU A 404 5.27 -5.17 -19.46
N CYS A 405 4.01 -4.91 -19.09
CA CYS A 405 3.59 -3.74 -18.31
C CYS A 405 3.84 -3.94 -16.80
N ARG A 406 3.93 -5.18 -16.31
CA ARG A 406 3.90 -5.56 -14.88
C ARG A 406 2.70 -5.03 -14.10
N SER A 407 1.63 -4.63 -14.80
CA SER A 407 0.36 -4.36 -14.13
C SER A 407 -0.17 -5.67 -13.55
N VAL A 408 -0.92 -5.54 -12.48
CA VAL A 408 -1.54 -6.65 -11.78
C VAL A 408 -2.95 -6.85 -12.34
N ALA A 409 -3.35 -8.10 -12.55
CA ALA A 409 -4.72 -8.49 -12.87
C ALA A 409 -5.14 -9.66 -11.98
N GLN A 410 -6.42 -9.78 -11.65
CA GLN A 410 -6.97 -10.90 -10.89
C GLN A 410 -7.89 -11.72 -11.79
N VAL A 411 -7.85 -13.05 -11.65
CA VAL A 411 -8.69 -13.97 -12.43
C VAL A 411 -9.17 -15.13 -11.57
N TYR A 412 -10.38 -15.60 -11.89
CA TYR A 412 -10.95 -16.83 -11.36
C TYR A 412 -10.90 -17.91 -12.44
N LEU A 413 -10.49 -19.12 -12.07
CA LEU A 413 -10.42 -20.28 -12.95
C LEU A 413 -11.14 -21.46 -12.29
N SER A 414 -12.04 -22.11 -13.02
CA SER A 414 -12.73 -23.33 -12.57
C SER A 414 -11.81 -24.54 -12.76
N GLY A 415 -11.72 -25.38 -11.74
CA GLY A 415 -11.10 -26.71 -11.84
C GLY A 415 -12.10 -27.82 -12.18
N ALA A 416 -13.40 -27.49 -12.32
CA ALA A 416 -14.46 -28.45 -12.61
C ALA A 416 -14.91 -28.41 -14.08
N ASP A 417 -14.88 -27.24 -14.72
CA ASP A 417 -15.43 -27.00 -16.06
C ASP A 417 -14.31 -26.62 -17.04
N GLU A 418 -14.29 -27.24 -18.22
CA GLU A 418 -13.21 -27.01 -19.20
C GLU A 418 -13.26 -25.59 -19.80
N ASP A 419 -14.45 -25.05 -20.03
CA ASP A 419 -14.61 -23.71 -20.61
C ASP A 419 -14.18 -22.59 -19.64
N ALA A 420 -14.44 -22.78 -18.35
CA ALA A 420 -14.05 -21.85 -17.30
C ALA A 420 -12.65 -22.14 -16.72
N ALA A 421 -11.96 -23.19 -17.19
CA ALA A 421 -10.57 -23.46 -16.85
C ALA A 421 -9.60 -22.51 -17.57
N ALA A 422 -10.05 -21.80 -18.61
CA ALA A 422 -9.25 -20.79 -19.31
C ALA A 422 -9.88 -19.39 -19.23
N ALA A 423 -9.10 -18.41 -18.80
CA ALA A 423 -9.51 -17.01 -18.79
C ALA A 423 -8.65 -16.17 -19.72
N LYS A 424 -9.28 -15.18 -20.38
CA LYS A 424 -8.62 -14.16 -21.19
C LYS A 424 -8.99 -12.79 -20.64
N THR A 425 -8.00 -11.96 -20.34
CA THR A 425 -8.20 -10.63 -19.77
C THR A 425 -7.25 -9.61 -20.39
N TRP A 426 -7.64 -8.34 -20.47
CA TRP A 426 -6.81 -7.29 -21.07
C TRP A 426 -5.92 -6.62 -20.00
N CYS A 427 -4.61 -6.44 -20.24
CA CYS A 427 -3.73 -5.65 -19.34
C CYS A 427 -4.15 -4.16 -19.40
N GLU A 428 -4.48 -3.56 -18.27
CA GLU A 428 -4.78 -2.12 -18.16
C GLU A 428 -3.60 -1.21 -18.56
N GLY A 429 -2.35 -1.68 -18.39
CA GLY A 429 -1.15 -0.90 -18.67
C GLY A 429 -0.67 -0.90 -20.12
N CYS A 430 -0.74 -2.02 -20.84
CA CYS A 430 -0.28 -2.15 -22.23
C CYS A 430 -1.36 -2.62 -23.21
N SER A 431 -2.61 -2.80 -22.75
CA SER A 431 -3.71 -3.36 -23.55
C SER A 431 -3.35 -4.69 -24.23
N GLY A 432 -2.41 -5.45 -23.66
CA GLY A 432 -2.07 -6.78 -24.13
C GLY A 432 -3.09 -7.79 -23.63
N LEU A 433 -3.52 -8.70 -24.50
CA LEU A 433 -4.37 -9.82 -24.10
C LEU A 433 -3.54 -10.82 -23.29
N LEU A 434 -3.88 -10.97 -22.02
CA LEU A 434 -3.38 -11.99 -21.11
C LEU A 434 -4.26 -13.22 -21.23
N SER A 435 -3.67 -14.40 -21.27
CA SER A 435 -4.41 -15.66 -21.27
C SER A 435 -3.82 -16.62 -20.27
N VAL A 436 -4.69 -17.26 -19.50
CA VAL A 436 -4.33 -18.23 -18.48
C VAL A 436 -5.20 -19.46 -18.63
N ARG A 437 -4.60 -20.66 -18.57
CA ARG A 437 -5.32 -21.93 -18.52
C ARG A 437 -4.88 -22.74 -17.31
N LEU A 438 -5.85 -23.21 -16.53
CA LEU A 438 -5.67 -24.08 -15.38
C LEU A 438 -5.63 -25.55 -15.83
N ARG A 439 -4.67 -26.30 -15.30
CA ARG A 439 -4.62 -27.76 -15.37
C ARG A 439 -4.56 -28.31 -13.93
N PRO A 440 -5.71 -28.74 -13.36
CA PRO A 440 -5.75 -29.20 -11.98
C PRO A 440 -4.98 -30.52 -11.80
N THR A 441 -4.53 -30.81 -10.58
CA THR A 441 -3.86 -32.07 -10.23
C THR A 441 -4.42 -32.60 -8.90
N LEU A 442 -4.46 -33.92 -8.74
CA LEU A 442 -4.89 -34.53 -7.49
C LEU A 442 -3.75 -34.52 -6.47
N LEU A 443 -3.96 -33.78 -5.38
CA LEU A 443 -3.13 -33.85 -4.21
C LEU A 443 -3.53 -35.07 -3.38
N HIS A 444 -2.57 -35.93 -3.06
CA HIS A 444 -2.77 -37.09 -2.19
C HIS A 444 -1.74 -37.09 -1.06
N ARG A 445 -2.06 -37.75 0.06
CA ARG A 445 -1.23 -37.73 1.28
C ARG A 445 0.18 -38.30 1.08
N GLY A 446 0.33 -39.25 0.16
CA GLY A 446 1.61 -39.91 -0.17
C GLY A 446 2.45 -39.22 -1.24
N ALA A 447 2.01 -38.07 -1.77
CA ALA A 447 2.68 -37.41 -2.88
C ALA A 447 4.11 -36.97 -2.48
N SER A 448 5.13 -37.50 -3.16
CA SER A 448 6.53 -37.04 -3.01
C SER A 448 6.68 -35.54 -3.31
N SER A 449 5.82 -35.00 -4.18
CA SER A 449 5.68 -33.57 -4.46
C SER A 449 4.20 -33.15 -4.32
N PRO A 450 3.83 -32.39 -3.26
CA PRO A 450 2.47 -31.91 -3.01
C PRO A 450 2.07 -30.77 -3.97
N ARG A 451 1.72 -31.14 -5.20
CA ARG A 451 1.36 -30.22 -6.29
C ARG A 451 -0.15 -30.07 -6.37
N LEU A 452 -0.62 -28.83 -6.49
CA LEU A 452 -2.05 -28.52 -6.53
C LEU A 452 -2.56 -28.37 -7.97
N CYS A 453 -1.79 -27.69 -8.83
CA CYS A 453 -2.13 -27.52 -10.25
C CYS A 453 -0.94 -26.97 -11.07
N TYR A 454 -1.08 -27.05 -12.38
CA TYR A 454 -0.28 -26.29 -13.36
C TYR A 454 -1.11 -25.17 -13.97
N VAL A 455 -0.46 -24.05 -14.25
CA VAL A 455 -1.09 -22.87 -14.83
C VAL A 455 -0.27 -22.44 -16.03
N ASP A 456 -0.84 -22.59 -17.22
CA ASP A 456 -0.23 -22.12 -18.46
C ASP A 456 -0.56 -20.66 -18.63
N CYS A 457 0.47 -19.83 -18.76
CA CYS A 457 0.33 -18.39 -18.88
C CYS A 457 0.89 -17.90 -20.22
N VAL A 458 0.14 -17.02 -20.88
CA VAL A 458 0.55 -16.30 -22.10
C VAL A 458 0.58 -14.81 -21.80
N ARG A 459 1.74 -14.18 -22.00
CA ARG A 459 2.04 -12.76 -21.69
C ARG A 459 1.80 -12.33 -20.23
N CYS A 460 1.63 -13.28 -19.30
CA CYS A 460 1.49 -13.03 -17.87
C CYS A 460 2.27 -14.06 -17.02
N ALA A 461 2.48 -13.74 -15.76
CA ALA A 461 3.08 -14.63 -14.78
C ALA A 461 2.25 -14.62 -13.50
N VAL A 462 2.02 -15.79 -12.90
CA VAL A 462 1.35 -15.90 -11.61
C VAL A 462 2.24 -15.29 -10.53
N THR A 463 1.70 -14.33 -9.78
CA THR A 463 2.40 -13.63 -8.69
C THR A 463 1.97 -14.14 -7.33
N ASP A 464 0.67 -14.37 -7.14
CA ASP A 464 0.13 -14.86 -5.87
C ASP A 464 -1.13 -15.72 -6.09
N VAL A 465 -1.37 -16.64 -5.15
CA VAL A 465 -2.62 -17.42 -5.04
C VAL A 465 -3.49 -16.80 -3.95
N LEU A 466 -4.67 -16.33 -4.29
CA LEU A 466 -5.63 -15.71 -3.39
C LEU A 466 -6.54 -16.79 -2.77
N PRO A 467 -7.40 -16.45 -1.78
CA PRO A 467 -8.31 -17.42 -1.17
C PRO A 467 -9.10 -18.17 -2.24
N SER A 468 -8.93 -19.49 -2.26
CA SER A 468 -9.41 -20.37 -3.33
C SER A 468 -10.26 -21.48 -2.75
N VAL A 469 -11.21 -22.02 -3.52
CA VAL A 469 -12.08 -23.11 -3.06
C VAL A 469 -11.51 -24.42 -3.54
N LEU A 470 -11.31 -25.34 -2.60
CA LEU A 470 -10.82 -26.69 -2.87
C LEU A 470 -11.97 -27.69 -2.76
N MET A 471 -11.81 -28.84 -3.42
CA MET A 471 -12.70 -29.98 -3.31
C MET A 471 -11.88 -31.19 -2.83
N SER A 472 -12.41 -31.92 -1.87
CA SER A 472 -11.79 -33.15 -1.39
C SER A 472 -12.68 -34.36 -1.60
N VAL A 473 -12.09 -35.47 -2.02
CA VAL A 473 -12.76 -36.77 -1.95
C VAL A 473 -12.64 -37.29 -0.52
N CYS A 474 -13.78 -37.57 0.11
CA CYS A 474 -13.78 -38.10 1.47
C CYS A 474 -13.16 -39.50 1.48
N GLU A 475 -12.27 -39.74 2.44
CA GLU A 475 -11.60 -41.03 2.62
C GLU A 475 -12.58 -42.16 2.99
N ASN A 476 -13.71 -41.83 3.62
CA ASN A 476 -14.63 -42.83 4.16
C ASN A 476 -15.74 -43.24 3.17
N CYS A 477 -16.31 -42.29 2.43
CA CYS A 477 -17.45 -42.56 1.52
C CYS A 477 -17.15 -42.26 0.05
N ASN A 478 -15.93 -41.84 -0.29
CA ASN A 478 -15.53 -41.41 -1.62
C ASN A 478 -16.40 -40.30 -2.25
N ALA A 479 -17.26 -39.65 -1.46
CA ALA A 479 -18.02 -38.50 -1.94
C ALA A 479 -17.09 -37.32 -2.20
N ALA A 480 -17.28 -36.65 -3.33
CA ALA A 480 -16.63 -35.39 -3.64
C ALA A 480 -17.27 -34.26 -2.82
N ASN A 481 -16.51 -33.61 -1.95
CA ASN A 481 -16.97 -32.54 -1.08
C ASN A 481 -16.28 -31.23 -1.43
N VAL A 482 -17.05 -30.26 -1.92
CA VAL A 482 -16.56 -28.89 -2.09
C VAL A 482 -16.50 -28.23 -0.71
N HIS A 483 -15.33 -27.70 -0.35
CA HIS A 483 -15.15 -27.05 0.94
C HIS A 483 -15.91 -25.72 0.98
N LYS A 484 -16.64 -25.46 2.07
CA LYS A 484 -17.32 -24.16 2.29
C LYS A 484 -16.35 -23.07 2.73
N GLN A 485 -15.29 -23.45 3.45
CA GLN A 485 -14.24 -22.54 3.85
C GLN A 485 -13.26 -22.35 2.70
N GLU A 486 -12.80 -21.11 2.50
CA GLU A 486 -11.77 -20.80 1.52
C GLU A 486 -10.39 -21.22 2.03
N PHE A 487 -9.58 -21.74 1.12
CA PHE A 487 -8.20 -22.11 1.41
C PHE A 487 -7.33 -20.88 1.56
N VAL A 488 -6.79 -20.71 2.76
CA VAL A 488 -5.86 -19.64 3.11
C VAL A 488 -4.56 -20.24 3.65
N ARG A 489 -3.43 -19.65 3.24
CA ARG A 489 -2.09 -20.07 3.69
C ARG A 489 -2.01 -20.12 5.21
N ASN A 490 -1.35 -21.15 5.72
CA ASN A 490 -1.07 -21.34 7.14
C ASN A 490 -2.32 -21.41 8.04
N ARG A 491 -3.50 -21.65 7.45
CA ARG A 491 -4.75 -21.89 8.16
C ARG A 491 -5.24 -23.30 7.82
N VAL A 492 -5.70 -24.03 8.83
CA VAL A 492 -6.37 -25.32 8.63
C VAL A 492 -7.83 -25.02 8.33
N MET A 493 -8.32 -25.56 7.22
CA MET A 493 -9.73 -25.66 6.92
C MET A 493 -10.26 -26.94 7.52
N ASP A 494 -11.38 -26.84 8.20
CA ASP A 494 -12.08 -27.97 8.80
C ASP A 494 -13.53 -27.98 8.37
N GLY A 495 -14.11 -29.17 8.31
CA GLY A 495 -15.49 -29.34 7.90
C GLY A 495 -15.94 -30.77 8.05
N VAL A 496 -17.13 -31.01 7.51
CA VAL A 496 -17.83 -32.29 7.62
C VAL A 496 -18.23 -32.72 6.22
N CYS A 497 -17.98 -33.99 5.89
CA CYS A 497 -18.40 -34.56 4.62
C CYS A 497 -19.93 -34.54 4.47
N PHE A 498 -20.45 -34.20 3.30
CA PHE A 498 -21.90 -34.16 3.05
C PHE A 498 -22.54 -35.55 2.92
N GLY A 499 -21.76 -36.57 2.58
CA GLY A 499 -22.26 -37.95 2.43
C GLY A 499 -22.24 -38.76 3.73
N CYS A 500 -21.12 -38.71 4.48
CA CYS A 500 -20.92 -39.58 5.64
C CYS A 500 -20.67 -38.82 6.95
N HIS A 501 -20.77 -37.49 6.94
CA HIS A 501 -20.55 -36.63 8.10
C HIS A 501 -19.18 -36.81 8.80
N THR A 502 -18.21 -37.44 8.14
CA THR A 502 -16.85 -37.57 8.66
C THR A 502 -16.19 -36.20 8.66
N LYS A 503 -15.59 -35.83 9.81
CA LYS A 503 -14.83 -34.60 9.93
C LYS A 503 -13.58 -34.69 9.06
N TYR A 504 -13.35 -33.66 8.27
CA TYR A 504 -12.12 -33.51 7.52
C TYR A 504 -11.38 -32.26 7.99
N ALA A 505 -10.06 -32.28 7.84
CA ALA A 505 -9.21 -31.14 8.07
C ALA A 505 -8.08 -31.10 7.03
N PHE A 506 -7.95 -29.98 6.33
CA PHE A 506 -6.91 -29.73 5.36
C PHE A 506 -6.20 -28.40 5.63
N GLY A 507 -4.87 -28.39 5.66
CA GLY A 507 -4.12 -27.15 5.81
C GLY A 507 -2.67 -27.28 5.37
N ALA A 508 -2.17 -26.24 4.70
CA ALA A 508 -0.77 -26.14 4.26
C ALA A 508 -0.11 -24.88 4.81
N GLU A 509 1.17 -24.96 5.15
CA GLU A 509 1.94 -23.87 5.75
C GLU A 509 2.21 -22.74 4.74
N SER A 510 2.62 -23.09 3.52
CA SER A 510 2.93 -22.11 2.49
C SER A 510 2.62 -22.62 1.09
N ILE A 511 2.47 -21.68 0.16
CA ILE A 511 2.27 -21.95 -1.26
C ILE A 511 3.53 -21.48 -1.99
N ARG A 512 4.09 -22.35 -2.82
CA ARG A 512 5.22 -22.06 -3.67
C ARG A 512 4.80 -22.06 -5.12
N ILE A 513 5.23 -21.03 -5.84
CA ILE A 513 4.94 -20.82 -7.26
C ILE A 513 6.27 -20.95 -7.99
N ASP A 514 6.45 -22.05 -8.72
CA ASP A 514 7.66 -22.33 -9.50
C ASP A 514 7.34 -22.22 -11.00
N GLN A 515 8.08 -21.38 -11.73
CA GLN A 515 7.95 -21.33 -13.19
C GLN A 515 8.75 -22.49 -13.81
N VAL A 516 8.03 -23.47 -14.35
CA VAL A 516 8.62 -24.68 -14.96
C VAL A 516 8.99 -24.41 -16.43
N THR A 517 8.12 -23.72 -17.16
CA THR A 517 8.38 -23.25 -18.53
C THR A 517 8.27 -21.73 -18.58
N LEU A 518 9.15 -21.09 -19.34
CA LEU A 518 9.05 -19.65 -19.59
C LEU A 518 7.71 -19.36 -20.27
N CYS A 519 7.03 -18.33 -19.78
CA CYS A 519 5.78 -17.83 -20.35
C CYS A 519 5.97 -17.55 -21.85
N ASP A 520 5.06 -18.10 -22.66
CA ASP A 520 5.02 -17.81 -24.10
C ASP A 520 4.60 -16.35 -24.28
N MET A 521 5.44 -15.59 -24.97
CA MET A 521 5.15 -14.19 -25.31
C MET A 521 4.13 -14.09 -26.45
N GLY A 522 3.73 -15.23 -27.04
CA GLY A 522 2.79 -15.34 -28.14
C GLY A 522 3.41 -14.92 -29.46
N SER A 523 3.29 -15.77 -30.49
CA SER A 523 3.61 -15.44 -31.89
C SER A 523 2.44 -14.73 -32.61
N GLY A 524 1.60 -14.01 -31.87
CA GLY A 524 0.50 -13.21 -32.40
C GLY A 524 0.97 -11.90 -33.01
N GLY A 525 1.02 -11.87 -34.34
CA GLY A 525 0.95 -10.71 -35.24
C GLY A 525 1.27 -9.31 -34.68
N ARG A 526 2.39 -8.76 -35.15
CA ARG A 526 2.74 -7.34 -34.99
C ARG A 526 1.69 -6.44 -35.65
N GLY A 527 1.06 -5.59 -34.84
CA GLY A 527 0.60 -4.26 -35.22
C GLY A 527 1.56 -3.19 -34.66
N GLY A 528 2.86 -3.41 -34.79
CA GLY A 528 3.89 -2.44 -34.40
C GLY A 528 4.06 -1.37 -35.46
N GLY A 529 3.21 -0.34 -35.43
CA GLY A 529 3.57 0.96 -35.96
C GLY A 529 4.32 1.75 -34.88
N PRO A 530 5.38 2.52 -35.20
CA PRO A 530 5.90 3.50 -34.26
C PRO A 530 4.78 4.50 -33.98
N ARG A 531 4.34 4.61 -32.71
CA ARG A 531 3.48 5.73 -32.31
C ARG A 531 4.29 7.00 -32.55
N GLN A 532 3.87 7.78 -33.55
CA GLN A 532 4.31 9.16 -33.69
C GLN A 532 3.98 9.93 -32.40
N PRO A 533 4.83 10.89 -32.00
CA PRO A 533 4.46 11.81 -30.93
C PRO A 533 3.20 12.57 -31.37
N LYS A 534 2.17 12.58 -30.51
CA LYS A 534 1.06 13.52 -30.67
C LYS A 534 1.63 14.93 -30.56
N SER A 535 1.75 15.59 -31.70
CA SER A 535 1.96 17.03 -31.77
C SER A 535 0.66 17.74 -31.40
N GLY A 536 0.75 18.70 -30.47
CA GLY A 536 -0.19 19.81 -30.33
C GLY A 536 -1.35 19.56 -29.36
N GLY A 537 -1.15 20.03 -28.13
CA GLY A 537 -2.21 20.20 -27.14
C GLY A 537 -1.62 20.77 -25.86
N ASP A 538 -1.65 22.09 -25.71
CA ASP A 538 -1.26 22.81 -24.51
C ASP A 538 -2.13 22.38 -23.33
N GLY A 539 -1.64 21.43 -22.55
CA GLY A 539 -2.20 21.03 -21.27
C GLY A 539 -1.05 20.71 -20.33
N ASP A 540 -0.97 21.45 -19.22
CA ASP A 540 0.06 21.31 -18.18
C ASP A 540 0.39 19.84 -17.89
N GLU A 541 1.56 19.38 -18.36
CA GLU A 541 2.08 18.04 -18.11
C GLU A 541 2.59 17.97 -16.66
N ASP A 542 1.96 17.11 -15.86
CA ASP A 542 2.35 16.87 -14.48
C ASP A 542 3.81 16.35 -14.40
N PRO A 543 4.72 17.01 -13.64
CA PRO A 543 6.15 16.66 -13.56
C PRO A 543 6.45 15.27 -12.96
N MET A 544 5.42 14.51 -12.57
CA MET A 544 5.54 13.17 -11.98
C MET A 544 5.56 12.04 -13.02
N ASP A 545 5.03 12.26 -14.22
CA ASP A 545 4.96 11.23 -15.27
C ASP A 545 6.31 11.04 -15.98
N GLU A 546 7.07 12.11 -16.17
CA GLU A 546 8.44 12.08 -16.71
C GLU A 546 9.38 11.31 -15.77
N ILE A 547 9.26 11.55 -14.45
CA ILE A 547 10.03 10.83 -13.42
C ILE A 547 9.64 9.34 -13.41
N ALA A 548 8.35 9.02 -13.57
CA ALA A 548 7.88 7.64 -13.61
C ALA A 548 8.45 6.89 -14.83
N GLU A 549 8.56 7.55 -15.99
CA GLU A 549 9.14 6.97 -17.20
C GLU A 549 10.65 6.76 -17.09
N GLU A 550 11.36 7.72 -16.52
CA GLU A 550 12.80 7.61 -16.24
C GLU A 550 13.10 6.47 -15.25
N LEU A 551 12.26 6.29 -14.21
CA LEU A 551 12.36 5.18 -13.26
C LEU A 551 12.08 3.82 -13.91
N ARG A 552 11.12 3.74 -14.85
CA ARG A 552 10.86 2.51 -15.63
C ARG A 552 12.09 2.12 -16.46
N TRP A 553 12.73 3.09 -17.13
CA TRP A 553 13.96 2.86 -17.89
C TRP A 553 15.13 2.43 -16.99
N LEU A 554 15.30 3.07 -15.83
CA LEU A 554 16.35 2.71 -14.86
C LEU A 554 16.19 1.28 -14.33
N ARG A 555 14.96 0.81 -14.06
CA ARG A 555 14.69 -0.59 -13.67
C ARG A 555 15.01 -1.58 -14.78
N LYS A 556 14.76 -1.23 -16.04
CA LYS A 556 15.13 -2.06 -17.21
C LYS A 556 16.64 -2.17 -17.35
N LYS A 557 17.37 -1.06 -17.16
CA LYS A 557 18.84 -1.00 -17.20
C LYS A 557 19.50 -1.68 -15.99
N ALA A 558 18.84 -1.65 -14.83
CA ALA A 558 19.29 -2.35 -13.63
C ALA A 558 19.38 -3.86 -13.88
N LYS A 559 18.38 -4.45 -14.56
CA LYS A 559 18.35 -5.89 -14.88
C LYS A 559 19.51 -6.34 -15.79
N SER A 560 20.09 -5.44 -16.57
CA SER A 560 21.25 -5.70 -17.44
C SER A 560 22.58 -5.20 -16.86
N ASP A 561 22.59 -4.67 -15.63
CA ASP A 561 23.82 -4.17 -14.99
C ASP A 561 24.70 -5.35 -14.54
N PRO A 562 25.96 -5.46 -15.02
CA PRO A 562 26.87 -6.52 -14.62
C PRO A 562 27.18 -6.53 -13.11
N ARG A 563 26.91 -5.43 -12.39
CA ARG A 563 27.05 -5.39 -10.92
C ARG A 563 25.98 -6.20 -10.20
N GLN A 564 24.81 -6.42 -10.81
CA GLN A 564 23.78 -7.30 -10.25
C GLN A 564 24.15 -8.78 -10.41
N LEU A 565 24.92 -9.13 -11.45
CA LEU A 565 25.46 -10.47 -11.68
C LEU A 565 26.52 -10.88 -10.65
N LEU A 566 27.09 -9.92 -9.89
CA LEU A 566 28.01 -10.19 -8.79
C LEU A 566 27.32 -10.79 -7.55
N ILE A 567 26.00 -10.66 -7.45
CA ILE A 567 25.22 -11.17 -6.31
C ILE A 567 24.85 -12.63 -6.60
N GLN A 568 25.77 -13.53 -6.26
CA GLN A 568 25.57 -14.97 -6.40
C GLN A 568 25.19 -15.57 -5.04
N LEU A 569 24.04 -16.25 -4.99
CA LEU A 569 23.56 -16.91 -3.78
C LEU A 569 24.64 -17.85 -3.22
N GLY A 570 24.98 -17.67 -1.94
CA GLY A 570 26.00 -18.45 -1.24
C GLY A 570 27.41 -17.85 -1.26
N ARG A 571 27.70 -16.85 -2.10
CA ARG A 571 28.99 -16.13 -2.06
C ARG A 571 28.92 -14.90 -1.17
N GLN A 572 30.03 -14.55 -0.53
CA GLN A 572 30.13 -13.32 0.26
C GLN A 572 30.14 -12.09 -0.65
N LEU A 573 29.44 -11.03 -0.25
CA LEU A 573 29.51 -9.75 -0.93
C LEU A 573 30.89 -9.11 -0.71
N PRO A 574 31.33 -8.21 -1.60
CA PRO A 574 32.54 -7.42 -1.38
C PRO A 574 32.49 -6.75 0.00
N GLN A 575 33.57 -6.89 0.79
CA GLN A 575 33.66 -6.39 2.16
C GLN A 575 32.49 -6.84 3.08
N MET A 576 31.92 -8.03 2.84
CA MET A 576 30.72 -8.52 3.52
C MET A 576 29.54 -7.54 3.48
N GLY A 577 29.45 -6.73 2.43
CA GLY A 577 28.39 -5.76 2.26
C GLY A 577 28.61 -4.42 2.95
N ALA A 578 29.76 -4.21 3.61
CA ALA A 578 30.13 -2.92 4.19
C ALA A 578 30.56 -1.91 3.11
N CYS A 579 30.40 -0.63 3.41
CA CYS A 579 30.89 0.47 2.58
C CYS A 579 31.58 1.53 3.45
N ALA A 580 32.14 2.55 2.80
CA ALA A 580 32.79 3.67 3.49
C ALA A 580 31.85 4.41 4.45
N HIS A 581 30.58 4.60 4.04
CA HIS A 581 29.54 5.26 4.84
C HIS A 581 29.15 4.45 6.08
N PHE A 582 28.90 3.15 5.90
CA PHE A 582 28.45 2.25 6.98
C PHE A 582 29.38 1.04 7.11
N LYS A 583 30.51 1.26 7.79
CA LYS A 583 31.51 0.20 8.07
C LYS A 583 30.97 -0.95 8.94
N LYS A 584 29.89 -0.69 9.69
CA LYS A 584 29.27 -1.64 10.63
C LYS A 584 28.01 -2.32 10.07
N SER A 585 27.59 -1.98 8.84
CA SER A 585 26.50 -2.68 8.17
C SER A 585 27.07 -3.74 7.23
N PHE A 586 26.70 -5.00 7.46
CA PHE A 586 27.09 -6.12 6.63
C PHE A 586 25.91 -6.58 5.76
N LYS A 587 25.31 -5.61 5.06
CA LYS A 587 24.15 -5.81 4.18
C LYS A 587 24.15 -4.80 3.04
N TRP A 588 23.59 -5.22 1.91
CA TRP A 588 23.16 -4.32 0.86
C TRP A 588 21.64 -4.13 0.90
N TYR A 589 21.16 -3.06 0.31
CA TYR A 589 19.76 -2.68 0.22
C TYR A 589 19.32 -2.69 -1.24
N ARG A 590 18.16 -3.26 -1.53
CA ARG A 590 17.51 -3.11 -2.83
C ARG A 590 16.42 -2.05 -2.72
N PHE A 591 16.57 -0.99 -3.51
CA PHE A 591 15.62 0.13 -3.51
C PHE A 591 14.51 -0.11 -4.51
N ALA A 592 13.26 0.08 -4.10
CA ALA A 592 12.10 -0.13 -4.95
C ALA A 592 12.02 0.85 -6.13
N CYS A 593 12.69 2.01 -6.05
CA CYS A 593 12.72 3.01 -7.11
C CYS A 593 13.48 2.53 -8.36
N CYS A 594 14.79 2.25 -8.27
CA CYS A 594 15.61 1.84 -9.41
C CYS A 594 15.83 0.32 -9.50
N GLY A 595 15.43 -0.46 -8.49
CA GLY A 595 15.60 -1.92 -8.45
C GLY A 595 17.05 -2.40 -8.28
N ARG A 596 18.01 -1.47 -8.14
CA ARG A 596 19.44 -1.77 -7.94
C ARG A 596 19.75 -2.02 -6.47
N ALA A 597 20.78 -2.82 -6.23
CA ALA A 597 21.29 -3.10 -4.90
C ALA A 597 22.49 -2.19 -4.57
N PHE A 598 22.46 -1.56 -3.41
CA PHE A 598 23.53 -0.68 -2.93
C PHE A 598 23.88 -0.97 -1.46
N PRO A 599 25.14 -0.78 -1.03
CA PRO A 599 25.53 -0.99 0.37
C PRO A 599 24.78 -0.14 1.39
N CYS A 600 24.41 1.09 1.02
CA CYS A 600 23.69 2.01 1.90
C CYS A 600 22.84 3.03 1.14
N PRO A 601 21.92 3.74 1.83
CA PRO A 601 21.14 4.83 1.23
C PRO A 601 22.01 5.96 0.67
N GLU A 602 23.14 6.29 1.30
CA GLU A 602 24.06 7.32 0.80
C GLU A 602 24.70 6.90 -0.54
N CYS A 603 25.18 5.65 -0.66
CA CYS A 603 25.66 5.10 -1.92
C CYS A 603 24.56 5.07 -3.01
N HIS A 604 23.29 5.00 -2.62
CA HIS A 604 22.18 5.09 -3.55
C HIS A 604 21.96 6.52 -4.06
N VAL A 605 22.09 7.53 -3.20
CA VAL A 605 22.06 8.96 -3.60
C VAL A 605 23.21 9.28 -4.54
N GLU A 606 24.43 8.86 -4.20
CA GLU A 606 25.64 9.04 -5.04
C GLU A 606 25.52 8.38 -6.42
N SER A 607 24.69 7.35 -6.56
CA SER A 607 24.46 6.65 -7.82
C SER A 607 23.65 7.46 -8.84
N GLY A 608 23.20 8.67 -8.48
CA GLY A 608 22.46 9.58 -9.35
C GLY A 608 21.04 9.12 -9.65
N CYS A 609 20.39 8.39 -8.73
CA CYS A 609 19.01 7.96 -8.90
C CYS A 609 18.06 9.13 -8.56
N PRO A 610 17.15 9.56 -9.46
CA PRO A 610 16.24 10.69 -9.23
C PRO A 610 15.40 10.53 -7.95
N ALA A 611 14.89 9.32 -7.72
CA ALA A 611 14.11 8.98 -6.54
C ALA A 611 14.93 8.80 -5.25
N ALA A 612 16.26 8.73 -5.32
CA ALA A 612 17.09 8.68 -4.12
C ALA A 612 17.10 10.02 -3.38
N ALA A 613 17.12 11.13 -4.11
CA ALA A 613 17.08 12.48 -3.54
C ALA A 613 15.75 12.77 -2.83
N LEU A 614 14.67 12.10 -3.22
CA LEU A 614 13.33 12.21 -2.64
C LEU A 614 13.10 11.29 -1.43
N GLY A 615 14.13 10.61 -0.93
CA GLY A 615 14.02 9.77 0.27
C GLY A 615 13.44 8.38 0.06
N ALA A 616 13.58 7.79 -1.14
CA ALA A 616 13.12 6.42 -1.40
C ALA A 616 13.72 5.39 -0.42
N HIS A 617 12.84 4.59 0.20
CA HIS A 617 13.21 3.55 1.14
C HIS A 617 13.52 2.21 0.44
N ALA A 618 14.31 1.36 1.12
CA ALA A 618 14.62 0.03 0.65
C ALA A 618 13.50 -0.95 1.05
N SER A 619 13.04 -1.79 0.11
CA SER A 619 12.02 -2.82 0.37
C SER A 619 12.64 -4.16 0.76
N ARG A 620 13.87 -4.43 0.31
CA ARG A 620 14.59 -5.69 0.55
C ARG A 620 16.02 -5.44 0.96
N MET A 621 16.61 -6.39 1.68
CA MET A 621 18.01 -6.36 2.09
C MET A 621 18.70 -7.68 1.75
N ILE A 622 19.98 -7.58 1.39
CA ILE A 622 20.79 -8.70 0.92
C ILE A 622 21.89 -8.95 1.95
N CYS A 623 22.00 -10.19 2.40
CA CYS A 623 22.98 -10.59 3.41
C CYS A 623 24.42 -10.47 2.90
N GLY A 624 25.28 -9.81 3.65
CA GLY A 624 26.71 -9.70 3.36
C GLY A 624 27.48 -11.01 3.25
N LYS A 625 27.07 -12.05 3.98
CA LYS A 625 27.79 -13.32 4.09
C LYS A 625 27.38 -14.34 3.01
N CYS A 626 26.08 -14.51 2.79
CA CYS A 626 25.56 -15.54 1.89
C CYS A 626 24.80 -14.97 0.67
N SER A 627 24.79 -13.65 0.49
CA SER A 627 24.10 -12.96 -0.60
C SER A 627 22.60 -13.29 -0.74
N LEU A 628 21.97 -13.81 0.32
CA LEU A 628 20.53 -14.08 0.34
C LEU A 628 19.76 -12.76 0.42
N GLU A 629 18.79 -12.58 -0.47
CA GLU A 629 17.87 -11.46 -0.46
C GLU A 629 16.63 -11.79 0.39
N GLN A 630 16.31 -10.94 1.35
CA GLN A 630 15.17 -11.08 2.26
C GLN A 630 14.46 -9.74 2.45
N SER A 631 13.27 -9.74 3.06
CA SER A 631 12.52 -8.51 3.36
C SER A 631 13.34 -7.58 4.26
N TYR A 632 13.19 -6.26 4.08
CA TYR A 632 13.90 -5.30 4.91
C TYR A 632 13.40 -5.39 6.35
N SER A 633 14.30 -5.78 7.26
CA SER A 633 14.11 -5.67 8.70
C SER A 633 15.43 -5.26 9.34
N PRO A 634 15.48 -4.15 10.11
CA PRO A 634 16.74 -3.63 10.63
C PRO A 634 17.42 -4.62 11.59
N ALA A 635 16.66 -5.33 12.42
CA ALA A 635 17.15 -6.17 13.52
C ALA A 635 17.19 -7.68 13.19
N ARG A 636 16.52 -8.15 12.13
CA ARG A 636 16.41 -9.58 11.81
C ARG A 636 17.74 -10.10 11.22
N PRO A 637 18.31 -11.20 11.76
CA PRO A 637 19.47 -11.86 11.15
C PRO A 637 19.08 -12.55 9.84
N CYS A 638 20.06 -13.03 9.10
CA CYS A 638 19.79 -13.68 7.82
C CYS A 638 19.06 -15.02 7.99
N GLU A 639 17.97 -15.23 7.26
CA GLU A 639 17.14 -16.46 7.36
C GLU A 639 17.90 -17.75 7.03
N LYS A 640 18.86 -17.71 6.09
CA LYS A 640 19.62 -18.91 5.69
C LYS A 640 20.81 -19.21 6.59
N CYS A 641 21.56 -18.19 7.01
CA CYS A 641 22.86 -18.39 7.68
C CYS A 641 22.92 -17.83 9.11
N ASN A 642 21.79 -17.30 9.62
CA ASN A 642 21.65 -16.67 10.93
C ASN A 642 22.70 -15.59 11.25
N PHE A 643 23.34 -15.04 10.22
CA PHE A 643 24.35 -14.00 10.36
C PHE A 643 23.68 -12.66 10.71
N ALA A 644 24.18 -12.02 11.77
CA ALA A 644 23.78 -10.67 12.14
C ALA A 644 24.38 -9.66 11.15
N MET A 645 23.52 -9.09 10.30
CA MET A 645 23.94 -8.17 9.22
C MET A 645 24.23 -6.74 9.69
N GLN A 646 24.30 -6.55 11.00
CA GLN A 646 24.77 -5.34 11.65
C GLN A 646 25.70 -5.76 12.80
N ALA A 647 26.77 -5.01 12.99
CA ALA A 647 27.63 -5.22 14.15
C ALA A 647 26.84 -5.04 15.46
N LYS A 648 27.04 -5.94 16.43
CA LYS A 648 26.48 -5.78 17.77
C LYS A 648 26.98 -4.47 18.37
N GLY A 649 26.05 -3.64 18.85
CA GLY A 649 26.41 -2.43 19.57
C GLY A 649 26.87 -2.73 20.99
N SER A 650 27.66 -1.81 21.55
CA SER A 650 27.89 -1.78 23.00
C SER A 650 26.55 -1.62 23.73
N SER A 651 26.42 -2.22 24.91
CA SER A 651 25.16 -2.30 25.68
C SER A 651 24.36 -1.00 25.84
N HIS A 652 24.99 0.16 25.70
CA HIS A 652 24.40 1.46 25.99
C HIS A 652 24.29 2.42 24.79
N TRP A 653 24.91 2.08 23.65
CA TRP A 653 25.03 2.98 22.50
C TRP A 653 24.55 2.32 21.21
N GLU A 654 23.74 3.05 20.44
CA GLU A 654 23.37 2.62 19.10
C GLU A 654 24.57 2.70 18.18
N SER A 655 24.91 1.56 17.58
CA SER A 655 26.03 1.48 16.65
C SER A 655 25.72 2.17 15.34
N GLY A 656 26.05 3.44 15.25
CA GLY A 656 26.08 4.18 13.99
C GLY A 656 25.74 5.66 14.11
N ALA A 657 24.80 6.02 14.97
CA ALA A 657 24.30 7.40 15.08
C ALA A 657 24.86 8.20 16.27
N GLY A 658 25.65 7.56 17.15
CA GLY A 658 26.15 8.20 18.39
C GLY A 658 25.06 8.44 19.44
N THR A 659 23.82 7.99 19.19
CA THR A 659 22.68 8.09 20.10
C THR A 659 22.72 6.96 21.13
N ARG A 660 22.31 7.26 22.37
CA ARG A 660 22.17 6.24 23.42
C ARG A 660 20.93 5.39 23.16
N ASN A 661 21.01 4.11 23.44
CA ASN A 661 19.94 3.16 23.15
C ASN A 661 18.97 3.08 24.34
N LEU A 662 17.89 3.87 24.36
CA LEU A 662 17.03 4.04 25.55
C LEU A 662 16.44 2.71 26.05
N THR A 663 16.14 1.78 25.15
CA THR A 663 15.54 0.48 25.47
C THR A 663 16.52 -0.44 26.22
N ALA A 664 17.81 -0.35 25.89
CA ALA A 664 18.88 -1.10 26.54
C ALA A 664 19.38 -0.43 27.84
N MET A 665 19.07 0.85 28.05
CA MET A 665 19.38 1.56 29.29
C MET A 665 18.45 1.11 30.43
N SER A 666 19.03 0.87 31.61
CA SER A 666 18.26 0.66 32.84
C SER A 666 17.28 1.81 33.09
N THR A 667 16.09 1.49 33.58
CA THR A 667 15.09 2.48 33.99
C THR A 667 15.57 3.39 35.13
N LYS A 668 16.56 2.94 35.90
CA LYS A 668 17.19 3.69 37.00
C LYS A 668 18.33 4.61 36.54
N ASP A 669 18.70 4.58 35.26
CA ASP A 669 19.78 5.40 34.74
C ASP A 669 19.31 6.86 34.54
N ALA A 670 19.91 7.78 35.30
CA ALA A 670 19.60 9.21 35.28
C ALA A 670 19.78 9.87 33.89
N LYS A 671 20.57 9.27 32.99
CA LYS A 671 20.81 9.78 31.64
C LYS A 671 19.78 9.29 30.62
N LYS A 672 18.94 8.28 30.93
CA LYS A 672 17.96 7.69 30.00
C LYS A 672 16.94 8.70 29.49
N PHE A 673 16.54 9.64 30.35
CA PHE A 673 15.54 10.66 30.04
C PHE A 673 16.11 12.08 29.99
N LYS A 674 17.44 12.22 29.99
CA LYS A 674 18.12 13.52 29.98
C LYS A 674 18.60 13.80 28.56
N GLY A 675 17.81 14.58 27.81
CA GLY A 675 18.22 15.15 26.51
C GLY A 675 17.36 14.86 25.28
N GLY A 676 16.30 14.03 25.35
CA GLY A 676 15.49 13.79 24.15
C GLY A 676 14.24 12.97 24.44
N LEU A 677 13.13 13.66 24.75
CA LEU A 677 11.70 13.28 24.64
C LEU A 677 10.82 14.05 25.63
N LYS A 678 11.41 14.68 26.65
CA LYS A 678 10.64 15.41 27.67
C LYS A 678 10.03 16.73 27.18
N GLN A 679 10.44 17.25 26.02
CA GLN A 679 9.90 18.49 25.43
C GLN A 679 8.79 18.29 24.41
N VAL A 680 8.66 17.11 23.79
CA VAL A 680 7.60 16.89 22.78
C VAL A 680 6.31 16.39 23.41
N ASN A 681 6.39 15.70 24.56
CA ASN A 681 5.22 15.20 25.30
C ASN A 681 4.92 15.96 26.61
N SER A 682 5.54 17.13 26.84
CA SER A 682 5.23 17.98 28.00
C SER A 682 3.95 18.80 27.86
N LYS A 683 3.36 18.89 26.66
CA LYS A 683 2.06 19.55 26.45
C LYS A 683 0.86 18.73 26.94
N THR A 684 1.05 17.43 27.19
CA THR A 684 -0.04 16.53 27.61
C THR A 684 0.17 15.93 29.00
N LYS A 685 1.21 16.35 29.74
CA LYS A 685 1.27 16.07 31.17
C LYS A 685 0.41 17.09 31.89
N THR A 686 -0.72 16.61 32.43
CA THR A 686 -1.52 17.34 33.42
C THR A 686 -0.61 17.87 34.51
N THR A 687 -0.29 19.16 34.48
CA THR A 687 0.26 19.84 35.63
C THR A 687 -0.82 19.78 36.69
N SER A 688 -0.62 18.98 37.75
CA SER A 688 -1.65 18.86 38.78
C SER A 688 -1.93 20.27 39.33
N ALA A 689 -3.18 20.72 39.23
CA ALA A 689 -3.65 21.99 39.80
C ALA A 689 -3.60 22.02 41.35
N LYS A 690 -2.91 21.05 41.97
CA LYS A 690 -2.73 20.95 43.42
C LYS A 690 -1.99 22.16 43.98
N ALA A 691 -1.02 22.72 43.23
CA ALA A 691 -0.33 23.95 43.64
C ALA A 691 -1.30 25.16 43.68
N GLU A 692 -2.15 25.30 42.68
CA GLU A 692 -3.17 26.37 42.61
C GLU A 692 -4.35 26.17 43.58
N ARG A 693 -4.70 24.92 43.90
CA ARG A 693 -5.86 24.59 44.75
C ARG A 693 -5.51 24.57 46.23
N VAL A 694 -4.36 24.01 46.60
CA VAL A 694 -3.96 23.74 47.99
C VAL A 694 -2.48 24.02 48.28
N GLY A 695 -1.70 24.52 47.32
CA GLY A 695 -0.28 24.81 47.48
C GLY A 695 0.01 26.26 47.86
N ALA A 696 1.30 26.60 47.87
CA ALA A 696 1.79 27.92 48.28
C ALA A 696 1.17 29.08 47.50
N THR A 697 0.89 28.89 46.20
CA THR A 697 0.20 29.86 45.34
C THR A 697 -1.25 30.08 45.76
N ALA A 698 -1.97 29.01 46.17
CA ALA A 698 -3.33 29.13 46.70
C ALA A 698 -3.36 29.89 48.03
N LYS A 699 -2.38 29.64 48.90
CA LYS A 699 -2.22 30.33 50.19
C LYS A 699 -1.91 31.81 49.98
N ALA A 700 -0.99 32.13 49.07
CA ALA A 700 -0.65 33.51 48.72
C ALA A 700 -1.85 34.28 48.14
N LYS A 701 -2.68 33.62 47.30
CA LYS A 701 -3.88 34.24 46.74
C LYS A 701 -4.93 34.55 47.82
N ARG A 702 -5.17 33.64 48.77
CA ARG A 702 -6.07 33.89 49.92
C ARG A 702 -5.53 34.99 50.84
N GLU A 703 -4.22 35.05 51.05
CA GLU A 703 -3.60 36.12 51.84
C GLU A 703 -3.68 37.47 51.13
N HIS A 704 -3.58 37.50 49.80
CA HIS A 704 -3.77 38.68 48.99
C HIS A 704 -5.24 39.16 48.99
N GLU A 705 -6.21 38.25 48.83
CA GLU A 705 -7.64 38.55 48.95
C GLU A 705 -8.02 39.03 50.36
N ARG A 706 -7.43 38.47 51.43
CA ARG A 706 -7.61 39.00 52.80
C ARG A 706 -7.00 40.38 53.00
N LYS A 707 -5.92 40.71 52.30
CA LYS A 707 -5.24 42.02 52.43
C LYS A 707 -5.88 43.13 51.61
N PHE A 708 -6.50 42.80 50.47
CA PHE A 708 -6.96 43.80 49.50
C PHE A 708 -8.44 43.66 49.09
N GLY A 709 -9.12 42.57 49.45
CA GLY A 709 -10.50 42.28 49.04
C GLY A 709 -11.60 42.88 49.93
N GLY A 710 -11.28 43.88 50.74
CA GLY A 710 -12.23 44.57 51.60
C GLY A 710 -12.49 45.99 51.14
N LYS A 711 -13.18 46.16 50.01
CA LYS A 711 -13.89 47.39 49.61
C LYS A 711 -14.71 47.05 48.37
N ASP A 712 -15.97 46.74 48.61
CA ASP A 712 -17.13 47.01 47.76
C ASP A 712 -18.34 46.42 48.50
N GLN A 713 -18.86 47.22 49.45
CA GLN A 713 -20.25 47.21 49.86
C GLN A 713 -20.92 48.41 49.19
#